data_AF-A0A2V7V558-F1
#
_entry.id   AF-A0A2V7V558-F1
#
_cell.length_a   1.000
_cell.length_b   1.000
_cell.length_c   1.000
_cell.angle_alpha   90.00
_cell.angle_beta   90.00
_cell.angle_gamma   90.00
#
_symmetry.space_group_name_H-M   'P 1'
#
loop_
_entity.id
_entity.type
_entity.pdbx_description
1 polymer ?
#
loop_
_entity_poly.entity_id
_entity_poly.type
_entity_poly.pdbx_seq_one_letter_code
_entity_poly.pdbx_strand_id
1 'polypeptide(L)'
;PKDPSGKDQDVFVLSKGHAAPILWAALRETGAIQDDLLSLRRYDSPLEGHPTPRSPWVRVATGSLGQGLCAAAGMAWARKKDGCPGRVYALLGDGEAAEGSVWEAAQFSSFYGLHNLCAIVDVNRLGQSGPTMHQHDTAAYEARFRAFGWDAVVVDGHDVAALREAFARGRTAGSQPLGIVARTFKGKGVSFLQDKDGWHGKPVKKGEELQKALAELGDTSVTIRVEPRRYPAGPASASRPPTLTPAYALGQEVATREAYGTALAKLAKASPAVVAIDGDTKNSTFSERIKEVAADRHIEAYIAEQNMVGVALGLSTEGKIPFASTFACFLTRAYDFIRMAAYSKPAHLVLVGSHAGVSIGEDGPSQMALEDLAMMRALTGSTVLYPSDAVSAERLVEAAANTPGIVYLRTTRPKTRVIYGNEEYFPVGQSKTLRASVRDAATVVAAGITVPEALLAHDALAKEGIAVRVIDLYSVKPVDEATLRKAAVETKRMVTVEDHSVCGGIGEAVAAVAAGEARVMLLGVRDVPRSGKPAELMRAHGRKPAPRDRRPHLQGEGGLVPAGQGRLARQAGEEGGGGLDRERRGGGPRAHGGRHPRARSFRHQHAGHGRLRLLRGRAGSAPVGRRALRLPHGPGGADGGADGEGARGGRLRDQALHPRGAAGGRPGPPRPPGAARGLPGAPGCGGEAGDPEHPQPRVPHAHHVARGLRRAVAGLEGGPEPRADAPAAGRNPGGQRASGEAGRGPGAPGGPPLRRSPADLPPHEAAPSGSPGPSSGAAGA
;
A
#
# COMPACT_ATOMS: atom_id res chain seq x y z
N PRO A 1 30.28 3.73 -12.08
CA PRO A 1 29.16 4.52 -11.51
C PRO A 1 29.53 5.06 -10.13
N LYS A 2 29.29 6.34 -9.82
CA LYS A 2 29.74 6.98 -8.56
C LYS A 2 28.66 7.69 -7.74
N ASP A 3 27.47 7.91 -8.29
CA ASP A 3 26.37 8.61 -7.62
C ASP A 3 25.05 7.83 -7.80
N PRO A 4 24.57 7.11 -6.77
CA PRO A 4 23.28 6.41 -6.82
C PRO A 4 22.08 7.36 -6.70
N SER A 5 22.29 8.59 -6.19
CA SER A 5 21.24 9.58 -5.93
C SER A 5 20.94 10.44 -7.16
N GLY A 6 21.93 10.66 -8.02
CA GLY A 6 21.90 11.54 -9.19
C GLY A 6 20.66 11.39 -10.06
N LYS A 7 20.11 12.54 -10.47
CA LYS A 7 18.95 12.63 -11.39
C LYS A 7 19.35 12.64 -12.86
N ASP A 8 20.66 12.73 -13.14
CA ASP A 8 21.28 12.81 -14.47
C ASP A 8 21.50 11.44 -15.13
N GLN A 9 20.77 10.40 -14.70
CA GLN A 9 20.91 9.02 -15.17
C GLN A 9 19.55 8.35 -15.42
N ASP A 10 19.55 7.27 -16.21
CA ASP A 10 18.39 6.38 -16.36
C ASP A 10 18.14 5.60 -15.06
N VAL A 11 16.89 5.22 -14.77
CA VAL A 11 16.51 4.39 -13.60
C VAL A 11 16.13 2.98 -14.04
N PHE A 12 16.56 1.98 -13.27
CA PHE A 12 16.17 0.58 -13.43
C PHE A 12 15.39 0.08 -12.22
N VAL A 13 14.24 -0.57 -12.45
CA VAL A 13 13.40 -1.20 -11.43
C VAL A 13 13.29 -2.70 -11.73
N LEU A 14 13.89 -3.52 -10.88
CA LEU A 14 13.74 -4.98 -10.96
C LEU A 14 12.41 -5.40 -10.32
N SER A 15 11.30 -5.27 -11.04
CA SER A 15 9.95 -5.62 -10.56
C SER A 15 9.87 -7.09 -10.13
N LYS A 16 10.47 -8.01 -10.90
CA LYS A 16 10.71 -9.40 -10.50
C LYS A 16 11.84 -9.55 -9.47
N GLY A 17 11.69 -8.93 -8.30
CA GLY A 17 12.75 -8.75 -7.30
C GLY A 17 13.42 -10.04 -6.80
N HIS A 18 12.80 -11.22 -6.95
CA HIS A 18 13.44 -12.49 -6.62
C HIS A 18 14.70 -12.78 -7.46
N ALA A 19 14.90 -12.06 -8.57
CA ALA A 19 16.10 -12.11 -9.40
C ALA A 19 17.26 -11.22 -8.88
N ALA A 20 17.19 -10.70 -7.65
CA ALA A 20 18.20 -9.81 -7.03
C ALA A 20 19.68 -10.13 -7.35
N PRO A 21 20.14 -11.39 -7.37
CA PRO A 21 21.54 -11.70 -7.65
C PRO A 21 22.06 -11.19 -9.00
N ILE A 22 21.21 -11.09 -10.04
CA ILE A 22 21.65 -10.55 -11.34
C ILE A 22 21.81 -9.01 -11.31
N LEU A 23 21.02 -8.32 -10.48
CA LEU A 23 21.19 -6.89 -10.22
C LEU A 23 22.48 -6.64 -9.42
N TRP A 24 22.75 -7.45 -8.40
CA TRP A 24 24.00 -7.37 -7.63
C TRP A 24 25.22 -7.64 -8.52
N ALA A 25 25.17 -8.66 -9.39
CA ALA A 25 26.22 -8.93 -10.37
C ALA A 25 26.44 -7.76 -11.35
N ALA A 26 25.37 -7.19 -11.93
CA ALA A 26 25.47 -6.06 -12.86
C ALA A 26 26.02 -4.79 -12.18
N LEU A 27 25.66 -4.53 -10.92
CA LEU A 27 26.21 -3.42 -10.13
C LEU A 27 27.69 -3.66 -9.76
N ARG A 28 28.11 -4.93 -9.57
CA ARG A 28 29.51 -5.27 -9.31
C ARG A 28 30.37 -5.11 -10.55
N GLU A 29 29.88 -5.59 -11.69
CA GLU A 29 30.54 -5.53 -13.01
C GLU A 29 30.73 -4.08 -13.48
N THR A 30 29.71 -3.24 -13.30
CA THR A 30 29.81 -1.79 -13.58
C THR A 30 30.64 -1.01 -12.55
N GLY A 31 31.17 -1.67 -11.52
CA GLY A 31 31.88 -1.03 -10.41
C GLY A 31 31.03 -0.05 -9.59
N ALA A 32 29.70 -0.15 -9.67
CA ALA A 32 28.75 0.64 -8.87
C ALA A 32 28.78 0.24 -7.38
N ILE A 33 29.08 -1.03 -7.12
CA ILE A 33 29.32 -1.59 -5.78
C ILE A 33 30.65 -2.35 -5.75
N GLN A 34 31.19 -2.59 -4.55
CA GLN A 34 32.42 -3.37 -4.35
C GLN A 34 32.22 -4.61 -3.45
N ASP A 35 30.98 -4.87 -3.01
CA ASP A 35 30.63 -5.96 -2.10
C ASP A 35 31.00 -7.35 -2.62
N ASP A 36 31.21 -8.29 -1.68
CA ASP A 36 31.34 -9.71 -1.99
C ASP A 36 29.98 -10.28 -2.42
N LEU A 37 29.87 -10.72 -3.68
CA LEU A 37 28.65 -11.37 -4.19
C LEU A 37 28.32 -12.68 -3.45
N LEU A 38 29.31 -13.34 -2.84
CA LEU A 38 29.13 -14.54 -2.02
C LEU A 38 28.60 -14.23 -0.60
N SER A 39 28.46 -12.95 -0.24
CA SER A 39 27.79 -12.48 0.98
C SER A 39 26.26 -12.44 0.86
N LEU A 40 25.71 -12.62 -0.35
CA LEU A 40 24.27 -12.67 -0.66
C LEU A 40 23.45 -13.40 0.43
N ARG A 41 22.43 -12.73 0.96
CA ARG A 41 21.49 -13.23 1.99
C ARG A 41 22.11 -13.55 3.36
N ARG A 42 23.38 -13.19 3.64
CA ARG A 42 23.90 -13.16 5.02
C ARG A 42 23.32 -11.94 5.77
N TYR A 43 23.19 -12.06 7.09
CA TYR A 43 22.53 -11.07 7.96
C TYR A 43 23.17 -9.66 7.90
N ASP A 44 24.49 -9.65 7.81
CA ASP A 44 25.40 -8.51 7.75
C ASP A 44 25.58 -7.93 6.34
N SER A 45 25.15 -8.64 5.29
CA SER A 45 25.33 -8.22 3.91
C SER A 45 24.35 -7.10 3.49
N PRO A 46 24.77 -6.14 2.65
CA PRO A 46 23.86 -5.26 1.93
C PRO A 46 23.17 -5.96 0.74
N LEU A 47 23.66 -7.13 0.32
CA LEU A 47 23.14 -7.92 -0.81
C LEU A 47 21.95 -8.77 -0.36
N GLU A 48 20.83 -8.08 -0.19
CA GLU A 48 19.54 -8.64 0.24
C GLU A 48 18.99 -9.71 -0.70
N GLY A 49 18.11 -10.56 -0.16
CA GLY A 49 17.50 -11.65 -0.92
C GLY A 49 16.49 -11.23 -2.00
N HIS A 50 16.01 -10.00 -1.89
CA HIS A 50 15.22 -9.20 -2.84
C HIS A 50 15.75 -7.75 -2.76
N PRO A 51 15.66 -6.90 -3.80
CA PRO A 51 16.11 -5.52 -3.72
C PRO A 51 15.39 -4.75 -2.61
N THR A 52 16.16 -4.01 -1.80
CA THR A 52 15.65 -2.97 -0.90
C THR A 52 16.61 -1.77 -0.92
N PRO A 53 16.15 -0.56 -0.55
CA PRO A 53 17.01 0.62 -0.38
C PRO A 53 18.05 0.53 0.76
N ARG A 54 18.34 -0.67 1.31
CA ARG A 54 19.60 -0.93 2.04
C ARG A 54 20.81 -0.78 1.10
N SER A 55 20.65 -1.13 -0.18
CA SER A 55 21.57 -0.74 -1.25
C SER A 55 21.11 0.60 -1.85
N PRO A 56 21.94 1.65 -1.92
CA PRO A 56 21.50 2.97 -2.38
C PRO A 56 21.17 3.00 -3.88
N TRP A 57 21.63 2.01 -4.65
CA TRP A 57 21.29 1.82 -6.06
C TRP A 57 19.86 1.30 -6.29
N VAL A 58 19.12 0.98 -5.22
CA VAL A 58 17.74 0.49 -5.28
C VAL A 58 16.79 1.58 -4.77
N ARG A 59 15.93 2.10 -5.66
CA ARG A 59 14.96 3.16 -5.33
C ARG A 59 13.72 2.65 -4.59
N VAL A 60 13.28 1.41 -4.86
CA VAL A 60 12.07 0.79 -4.25
C VAL A 60 12.30 -0.69 -3.98
N ALA A 61 11.65 -1.22 -2.96
CA ALA A 61 11.69 -2.66 -2.64
C ALA A 61 10.66 -3.44 -3.49
N THR A 62 11.10 -4.52 -4.14
CA THR A 62 10.31 -5.25 -5.15
C THR A 62 10.15 -6.74 -4.83
N GLY A 63 10.11 -7.08 -3.54
CA GLY A 63 9.90 -8.46 -3.08
C GLY A 63 8.47 -8.99 -3.31
N SER A 64 7.47 -8.10 -3.30
CA SER A 64 6.12 -8.41 -3.78
C SER A 64 6.00 -8.05 -5.26
N LEU A 65 5.37 -8.93 -6.05
CA LEU A 65 5.32 -8.81 -7.51
C LEU A 65 4.25 -7.79 -7.97
N GLY A 66 4.35 -7.35 -9.21
CA GLY A 66 3.42 -6.41 -9.86
C GLY A 66 3.65 -4.95 -9.49
N GLN A 67 4.21 -4.69 -8.31
CA GLN A 67 4.34 -3.34 -7.76
C GLN A 67 5.38 -2.46 -8.49
N GLY A 68 6.45 -3.06 -9.03
CA GLY A 68 7.58 -2.32 -9.59
C GLY A 68 7.23 -1.49 -10.83
N LEU A 69 6.27 -1.93 -11.64
CA LEU A 69 5.79 -1.14 -12.79
C LEU A 69 5.02 0.12 -12.35
N CYS A 70 4.22 0.02 -11.28
CA CYS A 70 3.50 1.16 -10.70
C CYS A 70 4.49 2.23 -10.20
N ALA A 71 5.54 1.81 -9.49
CA ALA A 71 6.61 2.70 -9.04
C ALA A 71 7.39 3.31 -10.21
N ALA A 72 7.71 2.50 -11.24
CA ALA A 72 8.37 2.99 -12.45
C ALA A 72 7.52 4.02 -13.22
N ALA A 73 6.20 3.86 -13.26
CA ALA A 73 5.28 4.84 -13.84
C ALA A 73 5.30 6.17 -13.06
N GLY A 74 5.35 6.14 -11.72
CA GLY A 74 5.52 7.34 -10.89
C GLY A 74 6.85 8.06 -11.12
N MET A 75 7.95 7.31 -11.20
CA MET A 75 9.28 7.85 -11.54
C MET A 75 9.27 8.50 -12.94
N ALA A 76 8.67 7.82 -13.93
CA ALA A 76 8.57 8.32 -15.31
C ALA A 76 7.70 9.57 -15.40
N TRP A 77 6.58 9.63 -14.66
CA TRP A 77 5.74 10.82 -14.55
C TRP A 77 6.52 12.01 -13.98
N ALA A 78 7.20 11.82 -12.84
CA ALA A 78 8.00 12.89 -12.21
C ALA A 78 9.13 13.39 -13.13
N ARG A 79 9.83 12.49 -13.82
CA ARG A 79 10.89 12.84 -14.79
C ARG A 79 10.36 13.62 -15.98
N LYS A 80 9.24 13.16 -16.57
CA LYS A 80 8.54 13.87 -17.65
C LYS A 80 8.07 15.25 -17.19
N LYS A 81 7.59 15.36 -15.95
CA LYS A 81 7.13 16.61 -15.33
C LYS A 81 8.26 17.63 -15.12
N ASP A 82 9.42 17.16 -14.69
CA ASP A 82 10.59 18.00 -14.37
C ASP A 82 11.52 18.25 -15.57
N GLY A 83 11.10 17.84 -16.78
CA GLY A 83 11.91 17.97 -18.00
C GLY A 83 13.17 17.09 -18.01
N CYS A 84 13.27 16.09 -17.13
CA CYS A 84 14.41 15.19 -17.06
C CYS A 84 14.38 14.20 -18.24
N PRO A 85 15.40 14.19 -19.11
CA PRO A 85 15.47 13.27 -20.26
C PRO A 85 15.87 11.84 -19.88
N GLY A 86 16.21 11.58 -18.62
CA GLY A 86 16.54 10.26 -18.10
C GLY A 86 15.32 9.33 -18.07
N ARG A 87 15.45 8.18 -18.71
CA ARG A 87 14.38 7.17 -18.87
C ARG A 87 14.23 6.27 -17.65
N VAL A 88 13.14 5.53 -17.60
CA VAL A 88 12.87 4.51 -16.57
C VAL A 88 12.64 3.16 -17.27
N TYR A 89 13.29 2.11 -16.77
CA TYR A 89 13.15 0.74 -17.27
C TYR A 89 12.67 -0.18 -16.15
N ALA A 90 11.61 -0.94 -16.37
CA ALA A 90 11.09 -1.93 -15.43
C ALA A 90 11.23 -3.35 -16.01
N LEU A 91 11.89 -4.25 -15.29
CA LEU A 91 11.99 -5.67 -15.66
C LEU A 91 10.98 -6.50 -14.85
N LEU A 92 10.00 -7.07 -15.54
CA LEU A 92 8.91 -7.89 -14.99
C LEU A 92 9.08 -9.37 -15.35
N GLY A 93 8.47 -10.25 -14.56
CA GLY A 93 8.20 -11.64 -14.93
C GLY A 93 6.89 -11.83 -15.70
N ASP A 94 6.85 -12.85 -16.54
CA ASP A 94 5.64 -13.31 -17.25
C ASP A 94 4.55 -13.88 -16.32
N GLY A 95 4.96 -14.49 -15.20
CA GLY A 95 4.06 -14.88 -14.11
C GLY A 95 3.64 -13.71 -13.20
N GLU A 96 4.43 -12.63 -13.17
CA GLU A 96 4.11 -11.39 -12.46
C GLU A 96 3.06 -10.56 -13.22
N ALA A 97 3.05 -10.63 -14.56
CA ALA A 97 2.00 -10.06 -15.40
C ALA A 97 0.61 -10.72 -15.24
N ALA A 98 0.42 -11.61 -14.26
CA ALA A 98 -0.89 -12.04 -13.78
C ALA A 98 -1.48 -11.07 -12.73
N GLU A 99 -0.67 -10.25 -12.07
CA GLU A 99 -1.13 -9.27 -11.07
C GLU A 99 -1.94 -8.15 -11.73
N GLY A 100 -3.07 -7.77 -11.11
CA GLY A 100 -3.97 -6.73 -11.64
C GLY A 100 -3.31 -5.36 -11.75
N SER A 101 -2.46 -5.02 -10.76
CA SER A 101 -1.72 -3.76 -10.68
C SER A 101 -0.75 -3.51 -11.84
N VAL A 102 -0.23 -4.56 -12.51
CA VAL A 102 0.56 -4.41 -13.75
C VAL A 102 -0.28 -3.76 -14.84
N TRP A 103 -1.56 -4.10 -14.91
CA TRP A 103 -2.50 -3.62 -15.93
C TRP A 103 -3.15 -2.28 -15.54
N GLU A 104 -3.30 -1.98 -14.24
CA GLU A 104 -3.55 -0.62 -13.75
C GLU A 104 -2.41 0.33 -14.16
N ALA A 105 -1.15 -0.04 -13.90
CA ALA A 105 0.02 0.74 -14.27
C ALA A 105 0.20 0.87 -15.79
N ALA A 106 -0.18 -0.15 -16.56
CA ALA A 106 -0.21 -0.08 -18.02
C ALA A 106 -1.18 1.02 -18.52
N GLN A 107 -2.43 1.01 -18.04
CA GLN A 107 -3.44 2.02 -18.39
C GLN A 107 -3.02 3.43 -17.97
N PHE A 108 -2.50 3.59 -16.76
CA PHE A 108 -1.97 4.87 -16.27
C PHE A 108 -0.84 5.40 -17.18
N SER A 109 0.08 4.53 -17.60
CA SER A 109 1.27 4.94 -18.34
C SER A 109 0.98 5.39 -19.77
N SER A 110 -0.02 4.79 -20.44
CA SER A 110 -0.46 5.24 -21.77
C SER A 110 -1.36 6.47 -21.68
N PHE A 111 -2.25 6.56 -20.68
CA PHE A 111 -3.06 7.76 -20.43
C PHE A 111 -2.19 9.01 -20.20
N TYR A 112 -1.12 8.90 -19.40
CA TYR A 112 -0.16 9.98 -19.20
C TYR A 112 0.91 10.11 -20.31
N GLY A 113 0.89 9.27 -21.34
CA GLY A 113 1.86 9.29 -22.46
C GLY A 113 3.31 9.21 -21.99
N LEU A 114 3.63 8.22 -21.15
CA LEU A 114 4.93 8.04 -20.51
C LEU A 114 5.95 7.40 -21.45
N HIS A 115 6.19 8.00 -22.61
CA HIS A 115 7.22 7.60 -23.59
C HIS A 115 8.64 7.44 -23.03
N ASN A 116 8.94 7.99 -21.85
CA ASN A 116 10.20 7.80 -21.12
C ASN A 116 10.26 6.52 -20.28
N LEU A 117 9.16 5.76 -20.18
CA LEU A 117 9.07 4.45 -19.54
C LEU A 117 9.28 3.32 -20.58
N CYS A 118 9.95 2.25 -20.15
CA CYS A 118 10.08 1.00 -20.89
C CYS A 118 9.82 -0.18 -19.93
N ALA A 119 8.86 -1.04 -20.26
CA ALA A 119 8.68 -2.33 -19.60
C ALA A 119 9.41 -3.42 -20.40
N ILE A 120 10.00 -4.38 -19.70
CA ILE A 120 10.58 -5.60 -20.26
C ILE A 120 9.89 -6.77 -19.57
N VAL A 121 9.22 -7.63 -20.33
CA VAL A 121 8.56 -8.84 -19.81
C VAL A 121 9.42 -10.04 -20.14
N ASP A 122 9.97 -10.69 -19.11
CA ASP A 122 10.76 -11.91 -19.22
C ASP A 122 9.85 -13.13 -19.41
N VAL A 123 9.48 -13.44 -20.66
CA VAL A 123 8.60 -14.56 -21.05
C VAL A 123 9.37 -15.88 -21.06
N ASN A 124 9.70 -16.31 -19.84
CA ASN A 124 10.51 -17.48 -19.50
C ASN A 124 9.71 -18.78 -19.37
N ARG A 125 8.39 -18.72 -19.58
CA ARG A 125 7.40 -19.83 -19.59
C ARG A 125 6.96 -20.37 -18.23
N LEU A 126 7.69 -20.10 -17.15
CA LEU A 126 7.56 -20.83 -15.88
C LEU A 126 7.40 -19.88 -14.69
N GLY A 127 6.34 -20.06 -13.90
CA GLY A 127 6.10 -19.39 -12.63
C GLY A 127 6.91 -20.00 -11.48
N GLN A 128 6.36 -19.98 -10.27
CA GLN A 128 6.98 -20.62 -9.09
C GLN A 128 6.72 -22.13 -9.03
N SER A 129 5.51 -22.57 -9.42
CA SER A 129 4.97 -23.92 -9.18
C SER A 129 4.50 -24.65 -10.45
N GLY A 130 4.80 -24.09 -11.63
CA GLY A 130 4.38 -24.63 -12.91
C GLY A 130 4.48 -23.58 -14.04
N PRO A 131 3.98 -23.90 -15.24
CA PRO A 131 3.94 -22.96 -16.36
C PRO A 131 3.07 -21.73 -16.11
N THR A 132 3.42 -20.60 -16.75
CA THR A 132 2.65 -19.35 -16.69
C THR A 132 1.40 -19.41 -17.58
N MET A 133 0.42 -18.53 -17.33
CA MET A 133 -0.91 -18.55 -17.99
C MET A 133 -0.84 -18.63 -19.51
N HIS A 134 0.10 -17.92 -20.13
CA HIS A 134 0.30 -17.89 -21.59
C HIS A 134 1.57 -18.62 -22.05
N GLN A 135 2.38 -19.13 -21.12
CA GLN A 135 3.61 -19.87 -21.41
C GLN A 135 4.58 -19.12 -22.35
N HIS A 136 4.59 -19.48 -23.64
CA HIS A 136 5.42 -18.89 -24.69
C HIS A 136 4.59 -18.21 -25.79
N ASP A 137 3.29 -18.03 -25.58
CA ASP A 137 2.45 -17.16 -26.39
C ASP A 137 2.79 -15.69 -26.09
N THR A 138 3.86 -15.23 -26.72
CA THR A 138 4.29 -13.83 -26.69
C THR A 138 3.31 -12.91 -27.43
N ALA A 139 2.49 -13.43 -28.36
CA ALA A 139 1.46 -12.64 -29.01
C ALA A 139 0.34 -12.26 -28.03
N ALA A 140 -0.04 -13.15 -27.11
CA ALA A 140 -0.97 -12.83 -26.02
C ALA A 140 -0.43 -11.73 -25.08
N TYR A 141 0.86 -11.75 -24.75
CA TYR A 141 1.49 -10.68 -23.97
C TYR A 141 1.55 -9.36 -24.77
N GLU A 142 1.98 -9.41 -26.04
CA GLU A 142 2.08 -8.22 -26.90
C GLU A 142 0.71 -7.57 -27.14
N ALA A 143 -0.31 -8.37 -27.45
CA ALA A 143 -1.67 -7.91 -27.69
C ALA A 143 -2.27 -7.21 -26.46
N ARG A 144 -1.97 -7.68 -25.23
CA ARG A 144 -2.39 -7.01 -23.99
C ARG A 144 -1.75 -5.63 -23.83
N PHE A 145 -0.43 -5.52 -24.02
CA PHE A 145 0.25 -4.21 -23.95
C PHE A 145 -0.28 -3.24 -25.01
N ARG A 146 -0.46 -3.70 -26.26
CA ARG A 146 -1.06 -2.91 -27.35
C ARG A 146 -2.51 -2.48 -27.04
N ALA A 147 -3.33 -3.37 -26.47
CA ALA A 147 -4.70 -3.05 -26.07
C ALA A 147 -4.77 -2.00 -24.96
N PHE A 148 -3.77 -1.94 -24.07
CA PHE A 148 -3.60 -0.87 -23.08
C PHE A 148 -2.85 0.36 -23.62
N GLY A 149 -2.69 0.50 -24.94
CA GLY A 149 -2.16 1.71 -25.58
C GLY A 149 -0.64 1.85 -25.58
N TRP A 150 0.11 0.78 -25.29
CA TRP A 150 1.57 0.77 -25.35
C TRP A 150 2.06 0.46 -26.78
N ASP A 151 3.19 1.05 -27.15
CA ASP A 151 4.04 0.50 -28.22
C ASP A 151 4.56 -0.86 -27.73
N ALA A 152 4.56 -1.88 -28.58
CA ALA A 152 5.05 -3.21 -28.20
C ALA A 152 5.90 -3.87 -29.28
N VAL A 153 6.81 -4.75 -28.85
CA VAL A 153 7.67 -5.56 -29.73
C VAL A 153 8.02 -6.89 -29.06
N VAL A 154 7.90 -7.99 -29.81
CA VAL A 154 8.40 -9.31 -29.41
C VAL A 154 9.84 -9.47 -29.89
N VAL A 155 10.72 -10.00 -29.03
CA VAL A 155 12.13 -10.32 -29.36
C VAL A 155 12.53 -11.68 -28.79
N ASP A 156 13.58 -12.32 -29.32
CA ASP A 156 14.31 -13.34 -28.57
C ASP A 156 15.10 -12.62 -27.46
N GLY A 157 14.78 -12.90 -26.20
CA GLY A 157 15.43 -12.30 -25.05
C GLY A 157 16.85 -12.80 -24.79
N HIS A 158 17.36 -13.72 -25.62
CA HIS A 158 18.76 -14.15 -25.63
C HIS A 158 19.56 -13.55 -26.80
N ASP A 159 18.91 -12.82 -27.72
CA ASP A 159 19.59 -12.07 -28.77
C ASP A 159 19.90 -10.65 -28.28
N VAL A 160 21.17 -10.40 -27.97
CA VAL A 160 21.69 -9.11 -27.52
C VAL A 160 21.59 -8.03 -28.61
N ALA A 161 21.62 -8.39 -29.89
CA ALA A 161 21.43 -7.45 -30.99
C ALA A 161 19.97 -7.02 -31.08
N ALA A 162 19.03 -7.96 -31.09
CA ALA A 162 17.59 -7.68 -31.09
C ALA A 162 17.15 -6.85 -29.87
N LEU A 163 17.67 -7.16 -28.68
CA LEU A 163 17.45 -6.36 -27.48
C LEU A 163 17.98 -4.92 -27.62
N ARG A 164 19.21 -4.75 -28.15
CA ARG A 164 19.80 -3.42 -28.39
C ARG A 164 19.00 -2.60 -29.40
N GLU A 165 18.46 -3.23 -30.44
CA GLU A 165 17.58 -2.59 -31.41
C GLU A 165 16.25 -2.16 -30.77
N ALA A 166 15.59 -3.05 -30.02
CA ALA A 166 14.36 -2.73 -29.30
C ALA A 166 14.53 -1.55 -28.32
N PHE A 167 15.64 -1.52 -27.56
CA PHE A 167 15.98 -0.37 -26.71
C PHE A 167 16.36 0.89 -27.51
N ALA A 168 16.89 0.77 -28.73
CA ALA A 168 17.15 1.91 -29.61
C ALA A 168 15.84 2.50 -30.15
N ARG A 169 14.91 1.67 -30.63
CA ARG A 169 13.55 2.07 -31.00
C ARG A 169 12.84 2.75 -29.82
N GLY A 170 12.93 2.18 -28.62
CA GLY A 170 12.36 2.80 -27.40
C GLY A 170 12.94 4.16 -27.02
N ARG A 171 14.09 4.56 -27.56
CA ARG A 171 14.68 5.90 -27.37
C ARG A 171 14.26 6.92 -28.44
N THR A 172 13.62 6.49 -29.52
CA THR A 172 13.24 7.33 -30.67
C THR A 172 11.74 7.28 -31.03
N ALA A 173 11.00 6.31 -30.49
CA ALA A 173 9.59 6.10 -30.81
C ALA A 173 8.64 6.94 -29.93
N GLY A 174 7.74 7.66 -30.60
CA GLY A 174 6.37 7.92 -30.14
C GLY A 174 6.15 8.83 -28.94
N SER A 175 4.88 8.95 -28.57
CA SER A 175 4.39 9.58 -27.33
C SER A 175 3.95 8.56 -26.27
N GLN A 176 4.08 7.26 -26.56
CA GLN A 176 3.60 6.14 -25.75
C GLN A 176 4.75 5.34 -25.10
N PRO A 177 4.52 4.72 -23.94
CA PRO A 177 5.48 3.81 -23.31
C PRO A 177 5.72 2.54 -24.15
N LEU A 178 6.92 1.95 -24.05
CA LEU A 178 7.32 0.75 -24.80
C LEU A 178 7.30 -0.52 -23.93
N GLY A 179 6.65 -1.58 -24.41
CA GLY A 179 6.70 -2.93 -23.87
C GLY A 179 7.54 -3.87 -24.73
N ILE A 180 8.68 -4.31 -24.21
CA ILE A 180 9.53 -5.35 -24.83
C ILE A 180 9.10 -6.71 -24.28
N VAL A 181 8.49 -7.53 -25.13
CA VAL A 181 8.07 -8.90 -24.81
C VAL A 181 9.21 -9.84 -25.19
N ALA A 182 10.11 -10.08 -24.23
CA ALA A 182 11.31 -10.88 -24.45
C ALA A 182 11.01 -12.36 -24.25
N ARG A 183 11.01 -13.16 -25.33
CA ARG A 183 10.89 -14.62 -25.23
C ARG A 183 12.18 -15.20 -24.69
N THR A 184 12.14 -15.83 -23.52
CA THR A 184 13.32 -16.38 -22.84
C THR A 184 13.10 -17.84 -22.44
N PHE A 185 14.05 -18.42 -21.71
CA PHE A 185 13.94 -19.75 -21.12
C PHE A 185 14.45 -19.68 -19.69
N LYS A 186 13.64 -20.08 -18.71
CA LYS A 186 14.08 -20.11 -17.30
C LYS A 186 15.25 -21.08 -17.15
N GLY A 187 16.34 -20.65 -16.52
CA GLY A 187 17.56 -21.47 -16.40
C GLY A 187 18.37 -21.64 -17.70
N LYS A 188 18.24 -20.72 -18.66
CA LYS A 188 19.05 -20.67 -19.90
C LYS A 188 20.53 -20.97 -19.64
N GLY A 189 21.13 -21.76 -20.52
CA GLY A 189 22.57 -22.05 -20.52
C GLY A 189 22.99 -23.27 -19.69
N VAL A 190 22.09 -23.86 -18.89
CA VAL A 190 22.39 -25.05 -18.08
C VAL A 190 21.37 -26.15 -18.39
N SER A 191 21.81 -27.31 -18.87
CA SER A 191 20.94 -28.30 -19.54
C SER A 191 19.84 -28.90 -18.66
N PHE A 192 20.09 -28.95 -17.34
CA PHE A 192 19.20 -29.53 -16.34
C PHE A 192 18.33 -28.48 -15.62
N LEU A 193 18.58 -27.19 -15.84
CA LEU A 193 17.74 -26.07 -15.39
C LEU A 193 16.88 -25.52 -16.52
N GLN A 194 17.42 -25.48 -17.75
CA GLN A 194 16.81 -24.80 -18.89
C GLN A 194 15.44 -25.40 -19.23
N ASP A 195 14.43 -24.54 -19.14
CA ASP A 195 13.02 -24.85 -19.39
C ASP A 195 12.46 -25.96 -18.48
N LYS A 196 13.11 -26.24 -17.34
CA LYS A 196 12.71 -27.28 -16.39
C LYS A 196 11.91 -26.70 -15.24
N ASP A 197 10.75 -27.32 -15.00
CA ASP A 197 9.87 -26.98 -13.89
C ASP A 197 10.48 -27.40 -12.53
N GLY A 198 9.95 -26.84 -11.44
CA GLY A 198 10.33 -27.21 -10.08
C GLY A 198 11.69 -26.68 -9.60
N TRP A 199 12.43 -25.91 -10.42
CA TRP A 199 13.71 -25.30 -10.05
C TRP A 199 13.62 -23.87 -9.49
N HIS A 200 12.45 -23.22 -9.55
CA HIS A 200 12.32 -21.85 -9.02
C HIS A 200 12.63 -21.80 -7.52
N GLY A 201 13.44 -20.81 -7.12
CA GLY A 201 13.87 -20.61 -5.72
C GLY A 201 14.91 -21.62 -5.20
N LYS A 202 15.30 -22.63 -5.99
CA LYS A 202 16.29 -23.65 -5.57
C LYS A 202 17.70 -23.30 -6.04
N PRO A 203 18.72 -23.34 -5.17
CA PRO A 203 20.11 -23.23 -5.58
C PRO A 203 20.58 -24.52 -6.27
N VAL A 204 21.53 -24.39 -7.20
CA VAL A 204 22.32 -25.52 -7.72
C VAL A 204 23.19 -26.09 -6.61
N LYS A 205 23.30 -27.42 -6.51
CA LYS A 205 24.12 -28.08 -5.49
C LYS A 205 25.61 -27.92 -5.76
N LYS A 206 26.40 -27.79 -4.69
CA LYS A 206 27.88 -27.86 -4.76
C LYS A 206 28.34 -29.24 -5.25
N GLY A 207 29.52 -29.29 -5.85
CA GLY A 207 30.09 -30.50 -6.47
C GLY A 207 29.74 -30.58 -7.95
N GLU A 208 29.51 -31.80 -8.44
CA GLU A 208 29.30 -32.12 -9.87
C GLU A 208 28.21 -31.28 -10.55
N GLU A 209 27.09 -31.02 -9.85
CA GLU A 209 25.95 -30.26 -10.37
C GLU A 209 26.34 -28.81 -10.71
N LEU A 210 27.09 -28.15 -9.81
CA LEU A 210 27.66 -26.81 -10.03
C LEU A 210 28.79 -26.81 -11.06
N GLN A 211 29.70 -27.80 -11.01
CA GLN A 211 30.79 -27.92 -11.97
C GLN A 211 30.26 -28.07 -13.40
N LYS A 212 29.23 -28.90 -13.59
CA LYS A 212 28.52 -29.04 -14.86
C LYS A 212 27.85 -27.73 -15.29
N ALA A 213 27.12 -27.07 -14.39
CA ALA A 213 26.49 -25.79 -14.71
C ALA A 213 27.50 -24.71 -15.17
N LEU A 214 28.66 -24.62 -14.51
CA LEU A 214 29.71 -23.68 -14.91
C LEU A 214 30.33 -24.06 -16.26
N ALA A 215 30.58 -25.35 -16.51
CA ALA A 215 31.10 -25.83 -17.79
C ALA A 215 30.13 -25.61 -18.97
N GLU A 216 28.81 -25.70 -18.74
CA GLU A 216 27.78 -25.43 -19.76
C GLU A 216 27.59 -23.92 -20.04
N LEU A 217 27.90 -23.04 -19.08
CA LEU A 217 27.89 -21.59 -19.26
C LEU A 217 29.12 -21.05 -20.02
N GLY A 218 30.23 -21.79 -20.05
CA GLY A 218 31.42 -21.45 -20.82
C GLY A 218 32.34 -20.42 -20.14
N ASP A 219 32.97 -19.56 -20.94
CA ASP A 219 33.94 -18.57 -20.46
C ASP A 219 33.25 -17.37 -19.78
N THR A 220 33.47 -17.24 -18.47
CA THR A 220 32.97 -16.13 -17.65
C THR A 220 34.03 -15.06 -17.36
N SER A 221 35.16 -15.03 -18.08
CA SER A 221 36.23 -14.03 -17.91
C SER A 221 35.98 -12.70 -18.66
N VAL A 222 34.90 -12.62 -19.44
CA VAL A 222 34.55 -11.46 -20.26
C VAL A 222 34.17 -10.24 -19.40
N THR A 223 35.10 -9.31 -19.22
CA THR A 223 34.86 -8.01 -18.57
C THR A 223 34.07 -7.05 -19.47
N ILE A 224 32.92 -6.56 -18.99
CA ILE A 224 32.03 -5.66 -19.75
C ILE A 224 32.37 -4.20 -19.44
N ARG A 225 33.11 -3.54 -20.34
CA ARG A 225 33.37 -2.10 -20.25
C ARG A 225 32.09 -1.29 -20.54
N VAL A 226 31.47 -0.75 -19.48
CA VAL A 226 30.28 0.12 -19.57
C VAL A 226 30.68 1.60 -19.48
N GLU A 227 30.54 2.32 -20.59
CA GLU A 227 30.74 3.77 -20.63
C GLU A 227 29.61 4.52 -19.90
N PRO A 228 29.91 5.44 -18.96
CA PRO A 228 28.88 6.16 -18.21
C PRO A 228 28.06 7.11 -19.09
N ARG A 229 26.75 6.88 -19.19
CA ARG A 229 25.81 7.82 -19.80
C ARG A 229 25.23 8.75 -18.74
N ARG A 230 25.51 10.05 -18.85
CA ARG A 230 24.87 11.12 -18.08
C ARG A 230 23.99 11.99 -18.99
N TYR A 231 23.05 12.69 -18.38
CA TYR A 231 22.21 13.71 -18.98
C TYR A 231 22.51 15.10 -18.35
N PRO A 232 21.99 16.21 -18.91
CA PRO A 232 21.93 17.46 -18.17
C PRO A 232 21.15 17.26 -16.86
N ALA A 233 21.71 17.72 -15.74
CA ALA A 233 21.00 17.67 -14.46
C ALA A 233 19.79 18.63 -14.49
N GLY A 234 18.59 18.11 -14.21
CA GLY A 234 17.40 18.94 -14.02
C GLY A 234 17.52 19.84 -12.78
N PRO A 235 16.67 20.88 -12.67
CA PRO A 235 16.72 21.81 -11.54
C PRO A 235 16.52 21.09 -10.20
N ALA A 236 17.31 21.47 -9.18
CA ALA A 236 17.19 20.93 -7.84
C ALA A 236 15.83 21.28 -7.24
N SER A 237 15.05 20.27 -6.86
CA SER A 237 13.69 20.44 -6.32
C SER A 237 13.62 19.95 -4.89
N ALA A 238 13.76 20.89 -3.94
CA ALA A 238 13.15 20.85 -2.60
C ALA A 238 13.41 22.18 -1.88
N SER A 239 12.41 23.08 -1.84
CA SER A 239 12.23 23.92 -0.66
C SER A 239 11.36 23.13 0.33
N ARG A 240 11.74 23.16 1.62
CA ARG A 240 10.89 22.60 2.68
C ARG A 240 9.53 23.30 2.65
N PRO A 241 8.39 22.59 2.74
CA PRO A 241 7.07 23.22 2.71
C PRO A 241 6.94 24.23 3.87
N PRO A 242 6.49 25.47 3.60
CA PRO A 242 6.38 26.49 4.64
C PRO A 242 5.20 26.23 5.57
N THR A 243 5.24 26.87 6.74
CA THR A 243 4.15 26.82 7.70
C THR A 243 2.88 27.44 7.14
N LEU A 244 1.73 26.83 7.44
CA LEU A 244 0.43 27.29 7.01
C LEU A 244 -0.15 28.32 7.98
N THR A 245 -1.06 29.14 7.48
CA THR A 245 -1.93 29.99 8.30
C THR A 245 -3.37 29.49 8.14
N PRO A 246 -3.92 28.77 9.14
CA PRO A 246 -5.35 28.49 9.22
C PRO A 246 -6.14 29.80 9.29
N ALA A 247 -7.37 29.82 8.79
CA ALA A 247 -8.16 31.04 8.66
C ALA A 247 -9.66 30.77 8.96
N TYR A 248 -9.92 30.17 10.12
CA TYR A 248 -11.25 29.74 10.56
C TYR A 248 -11.73 30.58 11.75
N ALA A 249 -13.04 30.70 11.90
CA ALA A 249 -13.66 31.26 13.09
C ALA A 249 -13.97 30.15 14.13
N LEU A 250 -13.81 30.45 15.42
CA LEU A 250 -14.23 29.53 16.48
C LEU A 250 -15.73 29.23 16.38
N GLY A 251 -16.10 27.95 16.48
CA GLY A 251 -17.47 27.47 16.32
C GLY A 251 -17.93 27.27 14.86
N GLN A 252 -17.14 27.67 13.85
CA GLN A 252 -17.45 27.43 12.43
C GLN A 252 -17.53 25.93 12.14
N GLU A 253 -18.50 25.49 11.34
CA GLU A 253 -18.70 24.07 11.00
C GLU A 253 -18.13 23.73 9.61
N VAL A 254 -17.05 22.93 9.60
CA VAL A 254 -16.25 22.54 8.42
C VAL A 254 -15.88 21.05 8.55
N ALA A 255 -15.80 20.31 7.44
CA ALA A 255 -15.37 18.90 7.48
C ALA A 255 -13.84 18.79 7.43
N THR A 256 -13.24 17.84 8.16
CA THR A 256 -11.77 17.69 8.18
C THR A 256 -11.18 17.33 6.81
N ARG A 257 -11.93 16.58 6.00
CA ARG A 257 -11.62 16.32 4.58
C ARG A 257 -11.61 17.59 3.72
N GLU A 258 -12.52 18.52 4.01
CA GLU A 258 -12.62 19.78 3.27
C GLU A 258 -11.44 20.71 3.61
N ALA A 259 -11.10 20.79 4.89
CA ALA A 259 -9.92 21.53 5.37
C ALA A 259 -8.60 20.92 4.86
N TYR A 260 -8.53 19.58 4.69
CA TYR A 260 -7.41 18.93 4.00
C TYR A 260 -7.24 19.46 2.57
N GLY A 261 -8.31 19.54 1.78
CA GLY A 261 -8.26 20.10 0.42
C GLY A 261 -7.77 21.56 0.40
N THR A 262 -8.22 22.37 1.36
CA THR A 262 -7.74 23.76 1.55
C THR A 262 -6.24 23.80 1.85
N ALA A 263 -5.76 22.97 2.79
CA ALA A 263 -4.34 22.93 3.17
C ALA A 263 -3.44 22.40 2.05
N LEU A 264 -3.90 21.39 1.30
CA LEU A 264 -3.22 20.87 0.12
C LEU A 264 -3.00 21.97 -0.93
N ALA A 265 -4.03 22.76 -1.22
CA ALA A 265 -3.91 23.90 -2.14
C ALA A 265 -2.93 24.96 -1.59
N LYS A 266 -2.99 25.31 -0.29
CA LYS A 266 -2.03 26.24 0.33
C LYS A 266 -0.58 25.74 0.21
N LEU A 267 -0.32 24.46 0.51
CA LEU A 267 1.01 23.85 0.37
C LEU A 267 1.48 23.79 -1.08
N ALA A 268 0.61 23.38 -2.02
CA ALA A 268 0.95 23.28 -3.43
C ALA A 268 1.28 24.65 -4.06
N LYS A 269 0.58 25.71 -3.65
CA LYS A 269 0.90 27.09 -4.04
C LYS A 269 2.29 27.52 -3.57
N ALA A 270 2.77 26.98 -2.45
CA ALA A 270 4.00 27.43 -1.79
C ALA A 270 5.22 26.49 -1.93
N SER A 271 5.03 25.24 -2.41
CA SER A 271 6.13 24.33 -2.76
C SER A 271 5.85 23.59 -4.08
N PRO A 272 6.79 23.61 -5.05
CA PRO A 272 6.64 22.89 -6.32
C PRO A 272 6.81 21.37 -6.18
N ALA A 273 7.32 20.88 -5.05
CA ALA A 273 7.49 19.45 -4.79
C ALA A 273 6.17 18.75 -4.45
N VAL A 274 5.18 19.49 -3.92
CA VAL A 274 3.87 18.95 -3.54
C VAL A 274 3.06 18.59 -4.78
N VAL A 275 2.55 17.37 -4.81
CA VAL A 275 1.68 16.82 -5.86
C VAL A 275 0.52 16.05 -5.23
N ALA A 276 -0.66 16.10 -5.84
CA ALA A 276 -1.80 15.29 -5.43
C ALA A 276 -1.96 14.09 -6.36
N ILE A 277 -2.35 12.95 -5.82
CA ILE A 277 -2.83 11.81 -6.61
C ILE A 277 -4.09 11.24 -5.95
N ASP A 278 -5.15 11.02 -6.71
CA ASP A 278 -6.46 10.58 -6.19
C ASP A 278 -7.06 9.47 -7.04
N GLY A 279 -7.77 8.54 -6.39
CA GLY A 279 -8.42 7.40 -7.05
C GLY A 279 -9.87 7.68 -7.45
N ASP A 280 -10.10 8.60 -8.39
CA ASP A 280 -11.40 9.14 -8.83
C ASP A 280 -12.28 9.83 -7.76
N THR A 281 -11.94 9.77 -6.48
CA THR A 281 -12.71 10.33 -5.34
C THR A 281 -12.46 11.81 -5.02
N LYS A 282 -11.67 12.50 -5.84
CA LYS A 282 -11.17 13.88 -5.70
C LYS A 282 -12.17 14.97 -5.26
N ASN A 283 -13.45 14.83 -5.63
CA ASN A 283 -14.56 15.73 -5.25
C ASN A 283 -15.10 15.46 -3.83
N SER A 284 -14.78 14.30 -3.28
CA SER A 284 -15.26 13.75 -2.02
C SER A 284 -14.14 13.75 -0.97
N THR A 285 -12.89 13.57 -1.38
CA THR A 285 -11.66 13.85 -0.61
C THR A 285 -11.35 15.35 -0.55
N PHE A 286 -11.86 16.16 -1.50
CA PHE A 286 -11.48 17.55 -1.76
C PHE A 286 -10.02 17.75 -2.22
N SER A 287 -9.31 16.69 -2.62
CA SER A 287 -7.96 16.79 -3.19
C SER A 287 -7.93 17.64 -4.47
N GLU A 288 -9.06 17.76 -5.19
CA GLU A 288 -9.15 18.57 -6.39
C GLU A 288 -8.99 20.08 -6.19
N ARG A 289 -9.09 20.59 -4.96
CA ARG A 289 -8.79 22.02 -4.65
C ARG A 289 -7.36 22.42 -5.05
N ILE A 290 -6.44 21.46 -5.15
CA ILE A 290 -5.10 21.72 -5.72
C ILE A 290 -5.16 22.29 -7.15
N LYS A 291 -6.21 21.99 -7.93
CA LYS A 291 -6.36 22.45 -9.32
C LYS A 291 -6.53 23.96 -9.43
N GLU A 292 -7.03 24.61 -8.38
CA GLU A 292 -7.19 26.07 -8.29
C GLU A 292 -5.85 26.81 -8.34
N VAL A 293 -4.75 26.14 -7.98
CA VAL A 293 -3.39 26.71 -7.88
C VAL A 293 -2.33 25.96 -8.70
N ALA A 294 -2.58 24.69 -9.03
CA ALA A 294 -1.61 23.78 -9.65
C ALA A 294 -2.31 22.56 -10.30
N ALA A 295 -3.25 22.79 -11.22
CA ALA A 295 -3.94 21.73 -11.97
C ALA A 295 -2.99 20.76 -12.68
N ASP A 296 -1.83 21.24 -13.08
CA ASP A 296 -0.74 20.50 -13.70
C ASP A 296 0.05 19.59 -12.73
N ARG A 297 -0.30 19.59 -11.44
CA ARG A 297 0.22 18.73 -10.36
C ARG A 297 -0.88 17.92 -9.64
N HIS A 298 -2.09 17.89 -10.20
CA HIS A 298 -3.11 16.89 -9.87
C HIS A 298 -2.94 15.68 -10.78
N ILE A 299 -2.81 14.49 -10.20
CA ILE A 299 -2.74 13.22 -10.92
C ILE A 299 -4.05 12.46 -10.64
N GLU A 300 -4.84 12.25 -11.69
CA GLU A 300 -5.92 11.26 -11.65
C GLU A 300 -5.30 9.86 -11.74
N ALA A 301 -5.58 8.99 -10.77
CA ALA A 301 -5.18 7.58 -10.80
C ALA A 301 -6.31 6.66 -11.28
N TYR A 302 -7.56 7.15 -11.34
CA TYR A 302 -8.78 6.36 -11.51
C TYR A 302 -8.98 5.33 -10.38
N ILE A 303 -10.00 4.48 -10.50
CA ILE A 303 -10.37 3.46 -9.49
C ILE A 303 -9.34 2.31 -9.52
N ALA A 304 -8.15 2.59 -8.99
CA ALA A 304 -6.94 1.76 -9.08
C ALA A 304 -6.00 2.08 -7.90
N GLU A 305 -6.43 1.82 -6.65
CA GLU A 305 -5.69 2.27 -5.46
C GLU A 305 -4.30 1.62 -5.32
N GLN A 306 -4.11 0.41 -5.89
CA GLN A 306 -2.81 -0.27 -5.90
C GLN A 306 -1.79 0.52 -6.73
N ASN A 307 -2.11 0.81 -7.99
CA ASN A 307 -1.30 1.69 -8.81
C ASN A 307 -1.20 3.10 -8.25
N MET A 308 -2.25 3.67 -7.64
CA MET A 308 -2.20 4.98 -6.98
C MET A 308 -1.08 5.05 -5.93
N VAL A 309 -1.00 4.07 -5.01
CA VAL A 309 0.06 4.04 -3.99
C VAL A 309 1.42 3.70 -4.59
N GLY A 310 1.48 2.82 -5.58
CA GLY A 310 2.73 2.50 -6.29
C GLY A 310 3.32 3.70 -7.03
N VAL A 311 2.49 4.44 -7.77
CA VAL A 311 2.86 5.70 -8.42
C VAL A 311 3.30 6.74 -7.38
N ALA A 312 2.57 6.88 -6.27
CA ALA A 312 2.95 7.79 -5.18
C ALA A 312 4.34 7.46 -4.60
N LEU A 313 4.66 6.18 -4.38
CA LEU A 313 6.01 5.75 -4.00
C LEU A 313 7.05 6.13 -5.08
N GLY A 314 6.74 5.94 -6.36
CA GLY A 314 7.60 6.36 -7.47
C GLY A 314 7.90 7.86 -7.47
N LEU A 315 6.85 8.69 -7.32
CA LEU A 315 6.97 10.16 -7.19
C LEU A 315 7.87 10.57 -6.02
N SER A 316 7.76 9.88 -4.88
CA SER A 316 8.60 10.12 -3.69
C SER A 316 10.10 9.92 -4.00
N THR A 317 10.46 8.86 -4.72
CA THR A 317 11.87 8.56 -5.06
C THR A 317 12.54 9.55 -6.01
N GLU A 318 11.74 10.37 -6.70
CA GLU A 318 12.18 11.51 -7.51
C GLU A 318 12.08 12.86 -6.77
N GLY A 319 11.83 12.85 -5.46
CA GLY A 319 11.83 14.05 -4.62
C GLY A 319 10.55 14.88 -4.69
N LYS A 320 9.40 14.26 -5.02
CA LYS A 320 8.09 14.88 -4.79
C LYS A 320 7.61 14.61 -3.37
N ILE A 321 6.63 15.41 -2.94
CA ILE A 321 5.85 15.20 -1.71
C ILE A 321 4.43 14.82 -2.15
N PRO A 322 4.17 13.52 -2.40
CA PRO A 322 2.88 13.04 -2.87
C PRO A 322 1.85 12.93 -1.74
N PHE A 323 0.68 13.50 -1.97
CA PHE A 323 -0.54 13.25 -1.20
C PHE A 323 -1.45 12.30 -1.98
N ALA A 324 -1.41 11.00 -1.65
CA ALA A 324 -2.24 9.97 -2.26
C ALA A 324 -3.56 9.81 -1.50
N SER A 325 -4.69 9.93 -2.19
CA SER A 325 -5.98 10.23 -1.56
C SER A 325 -7.11 9.35 -2.08
N THR A 326 -7.88 8.77 -1.15
CA THR A 326 -9.11 8.03 -1.47
C THR A 326 -10.01 7.94 -0.22
N PHE A 327 -11.00 7.06 -0.19
CA PHE A 327 -11.72 6.70 1.03
C PHE A 327 -10.82 5.77 1.86
N ALA A 328 -10.76 5.95 3.18
CA ALA A 328 -9.91 5.20 4.08
C ALA A 328 -10.12 3.66 3.99
N CYS A 329 -11.33 3.22 3.65
CA CYS A 329 -11.65 1.81 3.40
C CYS A 329 -11.00 1.28 2.12
N PHE A 330 -10.85 2.08 1.06
CA PHE A 330 -10.27 1.64 -0.21
C PHE A 330 -8.74 1.56 -0.15
N LEU A 331 -8.09 2.24 0.81
CA LEU A 331 -6.66 2.00 1.10
C LEU A 331 -6.36 0.55 1.50
N THR A 332 -7.36 -0.24 1.94
CA THR A 332 -7.20 -1.70 2.16
C THR A 332 -6.89 -2.46 0.85
N ARG A 333 -7.41 -2.01 -0.30
CA ARG A 333 -7.07 -2.56 -1.64
C ARG A 333 -5.57 -2.44 -1.92
N ALA A 334 -4.95 -1.37 -1.42
CA ALA A 334 -3.56 -1.02 -1.61
C ALA A 334 -2.64 -1.46 -0.45
N TYR A 335 -3.12 -2.22 0.55
CA TYR A 335 -2.34 -2.45 1.77
C TYR A 335 -0.96 -3.08 1.53
N ASP A 336 -0.83 -4.00 0.56
CA ASP A 336 0.48 -4.58 0.24
C ASP A 336 1.45 -3.58 -0.42
N PHE A 337 0.94 -2.58 -1.15
CA PHE A 337 1.75 -1.48 -1.68
C PHE A 337 2.19 -0.54 -0.56
N ILE A 338 1.31 -0.26 0.41
CA ILE A 338 1.63 0.54 1.60
C ILE A 338 2.69 -0.19 2.46
N ARG A 339 2.55 -1.50 2.63
CA ARG A 339 3.52 -2.37 3.32
C ARG A 339 4.89 -2.36 2.64
N MET A 340 4.93 -2.51 1.31
CA MET A 340 6.18 -2.48 0.54
C MET A 340 6.80 -1.08 0.45
N ALA A 341 5.98 -0.01 0.48
CA ALA A 341 6.46 1.35 0.64
C ALA A 341 7.22 1.53 1.98
N ALA A 342 6.76 0.92 3.08
CA ALA A 342 7.48 1.01 4.37
C ALA A 342 8.90 0.41 4.29
N TYR A 343 9.08 -0.73 3.60
CA TYR A 343 10.41 -1.30 3.33
C TYR A 343 11.21 -0.50 2.28
N SER A 344 10.53 0.31 1.47
CA SER A 344 11.14 1.22 0.48
C SER A 344 11.57 2.56 1.08
N LYS A 345 11.28 2.84 2.37
CA LYS A 345 11.74 4.03 3.12
C LYS A 345 11.63 5.35 2.32
N PRO A 346 10.45 5.71 1.77
CA PRO A 346 10.25 6.96 1.03
C PRO A 346 10.66 8.17 1.87
N ALA A 347 11.20 9.20 1.22
CA ALA A 347 11.52 10.46 1.90
C ALA A 347 10.25 11.09 2.47
N HIS A 348 9.19 11.19 1.65
CA HIS A 348 7.84 11.56 2.06
C HIS A 348 6.80 10.77 1.26
N LEU A 349 5.81 10.18 1.93
CA LEU A 349 4.62 9.62 1.32
C LEU A 349 3.42 9.88 2.24
N VAL A 350 2.56 10.82 1.86
CA VAL A 350 1.34 11.11 2.62
C VAL A 350 0.17 10.35 2.01
N LEU A 351 -0.50 9.55 2.84
CA LEU A 351 -1.71 8.82 2.50
C LEU A 351 -2.88 9.50 3.21
N VAL A 352 -3.92 9.88 2.48
CA VAL A 352 -5.10 10.58 3.02
C VAL A 352 -6.33 9.70 2.85
N GLY A 353 -6.86 9.22 3.96
CA GLY A 353 -8.07 8.42 4.00
C GLY A 353 -9.25 9.28 4.44
N SER A 354 -10.14 9.61 3.50
CA SER A 354 -11.41 10.27 3.80
C SER A 354 -12.48 9.25 4.22
N HIS A 355 -13.69 9.71 4.58
CA HIS A 355 -14.85 8.82 4.83
C HIS A 355 -14.59 7.74 5.89
N ALA A 356 -13.79 8.04 6.90
CA ALA A 356 -13.45 7.09 7.94
C ALA A 356 -14.56 6.97 9.02
N GLY A 357 -14.81 5.75 9.50
CA GLY A 357 -15.81 5.47 10.54
C GLY A 357 -17.27 5.31 10.06
N VAL A 358 -18.18 4.98 10.98
CA VAL A 358 -19.63 4.89 10.71
C VAL A 358 -20.29 6.26 10.57
N SER A 359 -19.62 7.32 11.03
CA SER A 359 -20.10 8.71 10.90
C SER A 359 -20.27 9.20 9.46
N ILE A 360 -19.90 8.42 8.44
CA ILE A 360 -20.29 8.71 7.06
C ILE A 360 -21.80 8.61 6.83
N GLY A 361 -22.51 7.75 7.56
CA GLY A 361 -23.96 7.59 7.43
C GLY A 361 -24.39 6.61 6.34
N GLU A 362 -25.07 7.14 5.32
CA GLU A 362 -26.04 6.40 4.51
C GLU A 362 -25.42 5.34 3.57
N ASP A 363 -24.19 5.56 3.08
CA ASP A 363 -23.50 4.65 2.15
C ASP A 363 -23.26 3.24 2.73
N GLY A 364 -23.18 3.12 4.06
CA GLY A 364 -23.08 1.83 4.75
C GLY A 364 -21.68 1.19 4.76
N PRO A 365 -21.58 -0.09 5.18
CA PRO A 365 -20.33 -0.73 5.58
C PRO A 365 -19.22 -0.76 4.51
N SER A 366 -19.57 -0.79 3.22
CA SER A 366 -18.59 -0.84 2.11
C SER A 366 -17.75 0.44 1.97
N GLN A 367 -18.18 1.55 2.56
CA GLN A 367 -17.48 2.84 2.55
C GLN A 367 -16.94 3.21 3.93
N MET A 368 -17.31 2.49 5.00
CA MET A 368 -16.93 2.77 6.38
C MET A 368 -15.57 2.16 6.72
N ALA A 369 -14.53 2.99 6.80
CA ALA A 369 -13.22 2.51 7.26
C ALA A 369 -13.23 2.27 8.79
N LEU A 370 -13.00 1.01 9.19
CA LEU A 370 -13.05 0.58 10.60
C LEU A 370 -11.82 -0.23 11.03
N GLU A 371 -10.91 -0.50 10.11
CA GLU A 371 -9.63 -1.18 10.30
C GLU A 371 -8.43 -0.30 9.88
N ASP A 372 -8.66 0.91 9.40
CA ASP A 372 -7.64 1.78 8.82
C ASP A 372 -6.57 2.26 9.83
N LEU A 373 -6.96 2.53 11.08
CA LEU A 373 -6.00 2.84 12.13
C LEU A 373 -5.18 1.59 12.49
N ALA A 374 -5.80 0.41 12.55
CA ALA A 374 -5.10 -0.85 12.82
C ALA A 374 -4.07 -1.16 11.71
N MET A 375 -4.50 -1.08 10.46
CA MET A 375 -3.70 -1.28 9.25
C MET A 375 -2.49 -0.34 9.23
N MET A 376 -2.71 0.96 9.47
CA MET A 376 -1.65 1.96 9.38
C MET A 376 -0.73 1.98 10.62
N ARG A 377 -1.23 1.63 11.81
CA ARG A 377 -0.41 1.47 13.03
C ARG A 377 0.55 0.28 12.95
N ALA A 378 0.18 -0.80 12.26
CA ALA A 378 0.99 -2.01 12.14
C ALA A 378 2.32 -1.81 11.37
N LEU A 379 2.41 -0.79 10.52
CA LEU A 379 3.57 -0.52 9.66
C LEU A 379 4.77 0.04 10.46
N THR A 380 5.93 -0.60 10.43
CA THR A 380 7.14 -0.06 11.08
C THR A 380 7.49 1.32 10.51
N GLY A 381 7.70 2.31 11.39
CA GLY A 381 8.06 3.68 11.00
C GLY A 381 6.92 4.57 10.47
N SER A 382 5.66 4.11 10.45
CA SER A 382 4.53 4.97 10.08
C SER A 382 4.16 6.00 11.15
N THR A 383 3.72 7.17 10.69
CA THR A 383 3.01 8.19 11.48
C THR A 383 1.51 8.12 11.17
N VAL A 384 0.64 8.27 12.16
CA VAL A 384 -0.82 8.17 12.04
C VAL A 384 -1.48 9.36 12.75
N LEU A 385 -2.12 10.23 11.97
CA LEU A 385 -2.69 11.51 12.39
C LEU A 385 -4.21 11.54 12.12
N TYR A 386 -4.98 12.08 13.06
CA TYR A 386 -6.44 12.14 12.97
C TYR A 386 -6.96 13.50 13.49
N PRO A 387 -7.07 14.54 12.64
CA PRO A 387 -7.61 15.85 13.00
C PRO A 387 -9.07 15.82 13.46
N SER A 388 -9.39 16.71 14.39
CA SER A 388 -10.70 16.84 15.05
C SER A 388 -11.54 18.01 14.52
N ASP A 389 -10.90 19.01 13.92
CA ASP A 389 -11.52 20.17 13.30
C ASP A 389 -10.70 20.70 12.10
N ALA A 390 -11.10 21.83 11.53
CA ALA A 390 -10.41 22.39 10.37
C ALA A 390 -9.00 22.95 10.67
N VAL A 391 -8.78 23.52 11.86
CA VAL A 391 -7.48 24.07 12.26
C VAL A 391 -6.47 22.95 12.45
N SER A 392 -6.85 21.91 13.21
CA SER A 392 -6.04 20.70 13.38
C SER A 392 -5.84 19.96 12.05
N ALA A 393 -6.82 19.96 11.14
CA ALA A 393 -6.65 19.39 9.80
C ALA A 393 -5.58 20.12 8.97
N GLU A 394 -5.60 21.46 8.90
CA GLU A 394 -4.55 22.17 8.15
C GLU A 394 -3.17 21.98 8.78
N ARG A 395 -3.07 22.07 10.12
CA ARG A 395 -1.80 21.90 10.85
C ARG A 395 -1.23 20.48 10.73
N LEU A 396 -2.08 19.46 10.67
CA LEU A 396 -1.63 18.08 10.47
C LEU A 396 -1.31 17.76 9.00
N VAL A 397 -1.86 18.51 8.03
CA VAL A 397 -1.40 18.48 6.62
C VAL A 397 -0.03 19.15 6.47
N GLU A 398 0.20 20.28 7.14
CA GLU A 398 1.53 20.91 7.24
C GLU A 398 2.55 19.95 7.87
N ALA A 399 2.20 19.32 9.00
CA ALA A 399 3.04 18.35 9.67
C ALA A 399 3.33 17.12 8.79
N ALA A 400 2.33 16.59 8.09
CA ALA A 400 2.50 15.45 7.18
C ALA A 400 3.46 15.76 6.02
N ALA A 401 3.40 16.97 5.44
CA ALA A 401 4.32 17.39 4.39
C ALA A 401 5.78 17.56 4.86
N ASN A 402 5.98 17.79 6.16
CA ASN A 402 7.29 18.00 6.79
C ASN A 402 7.83 16.74 7.50
N THR A 403 7.02 15.70 7.70
CA THR A 403 7.40 14.47 8.40
C THR A 403 7.98 13.45 7.42
N PRO A 404 9.17 12.87 7.66
CA PRO A 404 9.73 11.84 6.80
C PRO A 404 8.98 10.51 6.86
N GLY A 405 9.10 9.69 5.82
CA GLY A 405 8.52 8.34 5.77
C GLY A 405 7.06 8.32 5.32
N ILE A 406 6.27 7.40 5.89
CA ILE A 406 4.85 7.25 5.59
C ILE A 406 4.02 7.94 6.67
N VAL A 407 3.20 8.90 6.26
CA VAL A 407 2.22 9.57 7.11
C VAL A 407 0.82 9.23 6.64
N TYR A 408 0.00 8.65 7.52
CA TYR A 408 -1.43 8.50 7.27
C TYR A 408 -2.21 9.61 7.95
N LEU A 409 -3.08 10.29 7.20
CA LEU A 409 -4.02 11.29 7.68
C LEU A 409 -5.46 10.79 7.51
N ARG A 410 -6.13 10.52 8.64
CA ARG A 410 -7.54 10.09 8.68
C ARG A 410 -8.45 11.32 8.69
N THR A 411 -9.39 11.41 7.75
CA THR A 411 -10.37 12.51 7.66
C THR A 411 -11.80 11.99 7.54
N THR A 412 -12.77 12.81 7.97
CA THR A 412 -14.16 12.40 8.25
C THR A 412 -15.16 13.12 7.35
N ARG A 413 -16.31 12.48 7.09
CA ARG A 413 -17.36 13.01 6.20
C ARG A 413 -18.13 14.20 6.79
N PRO A 414 -18.61 14.15 8.06
CA PRO A 414 -19.36 15.25 8.66
C PRO A 414 -18.53 16.50 8.90
N LYS A 415 -19.23 17.63 9.09
CA LYS A 415 -18.64 18.85 9.62
C LYS A 415 -18.43 18.71 11.13
N THR A 416 -17.32 19.22 11.64
CA THR A 416 -17.10 19.46 13.07
C THR A 416 -16.94 20.95 13.34
N ARG A 417 -17.19 21.37 14.58
CA ARG A 417 -16.96 22.76 15.00
C ARG A 417 -15.48 23.00 15.20
N VAL A 418 -14.99 24.13 14.72
CA VAL A 418 -13.65 24.63 15.03
C VAL A 418 -13.57 24.97 16.52
N ILE A 419 -12.66 24.28 17.21
CA ILE A 419 -12.45 24.40 18.67
C ILE A 419 -11.09 25.00 19.02
N TYR A 420 -10.14 24.99 18.09
CA TYR A 420 -8.81 25.57 18.26
C TYR A 420 -8.70 26.95 17.61
N GLY A 421 -7.86 27.83 18.18
CA GLY A 421 -7.48 29.08 17.53
C GLY A 421 -6.48 28.84 16.38
N ASN A 422 -6.46 29.70 15.36
CA ASN A 422 -5.62 29.49 14.16
C ASN A 422 -4.11 29.38 14.47
N GLU A 423 -3.64 30.00 15.56
CA GLU A 423 -2.25 29.93 16.04
C GLU A 423 -1.91 28.66 16.84
N GLU A 424 -2.84 27.70 16.98
CA GLU A 424 -2.59 26.43 17.66
C GLU A 424 -1.66 25.52 16.85
N TYR A 425 -0.70 24.89 17.52
CA TYR A 425 0.31 24.01 16.91
C TYR A 425 0.02 22.54 17.18
N PHE A 426 0.27 21.65 16.22
CA PHE A 426 0.02 20.21 16.34
C PHE A 426 1.28 19.37 16.05
N PRO A 427 2.26 19.31 16.98
CA PRO A 427 3.44 18.45 16.80
C PRO A 427 3.06 16.97 16.73
N VAL A 428 3.76 16.21 15.89
CA VAL A 428 3.64 14.75 15.84
C VAL A 428 4.11 14.15 17.16
N GLY A 429 3.38 13.17 17.70
CA GLY A 429 3.69 12.54 18.99
C GLY A 429 3.17 13.28 20.22
N GLN A 430 2.38 14.35 20.06
CA GLN A 430 1.71 15.07 21.15
C GLN A 430 0.19 14.95 21.07
N SER A 431 -0.49 15.38 22.13
CA SER A 431 -1.95 15.42 22.30
C SER A 431 -2.40 16.80 22.82
N LYS A 432 -3.72 17.05 22.88
CA LYS A 432 -4.32 18.26 23.49
C LYS A 432 -5.23 17.89 24.65
N THR A 433 -4.89 18.35 25.86
CA THR A 433 -5.80 18.27 27.01
C THR A 433 -6.79 19.43 26.95
N LEU A 434 -8.03 19.15 26.55
CA LEU A 434 -9.09 20.14 26.29
C LEU A 434 -9.91 20.50 27.53
N ARG A 435 -9.94 19.62 28.52
CA ARG A 435 -10.57 19.80 29.84
C ARG A 435 -9.76 19.03 30.87
N ALA A 436 -9.45 19.63 32.02
CA ALA A 436 -8.81 18.96 33.15
C ALA A 436 -9.13 19.68 34.47
N SER A 437 -9.05 18.94 35.58
CA SER A 437 -9.16 19.46 36.93
C SER A 437 -8.43 18.54 37.94
N VAL A 438 -8.19 19.04 39.16
CA VAL A 438 -7.70 18.21 40.28
C VAL A 438 -8.74 17.23 40.84
N ARG A 439 -9.97 17.22 40.28
CA ARG A 439 -11.09 16.35 40.68
C ARG A 439 -11.48 15.32 39.61
N ASP A 440 -10.68 15.17 38.56
CA ASP A 440 -10.99 14.31 37.41
C ASP A 440 -11.11 12.83 37.83
N ALA A 441 -12.34 12.31 37.93
CA ALA A 441 -12.61 10.92 38.36
C ALA A 441 -12.20 9.88 37.31
N ALA A 442 -12.06 10.30 36.05
CA ALA A 442 -11.60 9.52 34.91
C ALA A 442 -11.08 10.44 33.80
N THR A 443 -10.26 9.90 32.90
CA THR A 443 -9.84 10.56 31.65
C THR A 443 -10.58 10.01 30.43
N VAL A 444 -11.17 10.88 29.62
CA VAL A 444 -11.65 10.57 28.27
C VAL A 444 -10.54 10.82 27.27
N VAL A 445 -10.25 9.85 26.40
CA VAL A 445 -9.36 10.04 25.25
C VAL A 445 -10.14 9.78 23.97
N ALA A 446 -10.11 10.75 23.05
CA ALA A 446 -10.82 10.73 21.78
C ALA A 446 -9.89 11.26 20.67
N ALA A 447 -10.29 11.13 19.40
CA ALA A 447 -9.66 11.83 18.28
C ALA A 447 -10.66 11.96 17.13
N GLY A 448 -10.58 13.04 16.36
CA GLY A 448 -11.45 13.21 15.21
C GLY A 448 -12.90 13.45 15.60
N ILE A 449 -13.82 12.77 14.92
CA ILE A 449 -15.27 12.92 15.09
C ILE A 449 -15.78 12.60 16.52
N THR A 450 -14.99 11.91 17.34
CA THR A 450 -15.38 11.59 18.73
C THR A 450 -14.99 12.66 19.75
N VAL A 451 -14.18 13.67 19.39
CA VAL A 451 -13.79 14.75 20.30
C VAL A 451 -14.96 15.67 20.67
N PRO A 452 -15.82 16.12 19.74
CA PRO A 452 -17.04 16.85 20.09
C PRO A 452 -17.96 16.06 21.03
N GLU A 453 -18.10 14.75 20.81
CA GLU A 453 -18.90 13.85 21.65
C GLU A 453 -18.31 13.66 23.05
N ALA A 454 -16.97 13.65 23.18
CA ALA A 454 -16.28 13.64 24.47
C ALA A 454 -16.46 14.95 25.26
N LEU A 455 -16.43 16.10 24.58
CA LEU A 455 -16.71 17.41 25.18
C LEU A 455 -18.17 17.51 25.66
N LEU A 456 -19.13 17.09 24.84
CA LEU A 456 -20.55 17.03 25.23
C LEU A 456 -20.79 16.08 26.42
N ALA A 457 -20.04 14.97 26.50
CA ALA A 457 -20.10 14.06 27.64
C ALA A 457 -19.50 14.68 28.93
N HIS A 458 -18.41 15.44 28.83
CA HIS A 458 -17.87 16.23 29.94
C HIS A 458 -18.88 17.28 30.44
N ASP A 459 -19.46 18.08 29.53
CA ASP A 459 -20.46 19.11 29.87
C ASP A 459 -21.76 18.52 30.47
N ALA A 460 -22.08 17.27 30.16
CA ALA A 460 -23.20 16.53 30.75
C ALA A 460 -22.86 16.00 32.16
N LEU A 461 -21.67 15.42 32.35
CA LEU A 461 -21.22 14.87 33.64
C LEU A 461 -20.91 15.96 34.67
N ALA A 462 -20.41 17.12 34.25
CA ALA A 462 -20.17 18.26 35.13
C ALA A 462 -21.46 18.76 35.82
N LYS A 463 -22.62 18.66 35.13
CA LYS A 463 -23.95 18.99 35.70
C LYS A 463 -24.45 17.96 36.71
N GLU A 464 -23.83 16.78 36.72
CA GLU A 464 -24.07 15.69 37.68
C GLU A 464 -22.98 15.66 38.77
N GLY A 465 -22.13 16.69 38.85
CA GLY A 465 -21.03 16.79 39.81
C GLY A 465 -19.78 15.96 39.48
N ILE A 466 -19.79 15.22 38.36
CA ILE A 466 -18.72 14.30 37.97
C ILE A 466 -17.74 15.03 37.04
N ALA A 467 -16.58 15.43 37.58
CA ALA A 467 -15.49 15.96 36.77
C ALA A 467 -14.75 14.84 36.02
N VAL A 468 -14.45 15.06 34.74
CA VAL A 468 -13.67 14.15 33.88
C VAL A 468 -12.71 14.94 33.00
N ARG A 469 -11.51 14.40 32.78
CA ARG A 469 -10.55 14.97 31.83
C ARG A 469 -10.98 14.66 30.39
N VAL A 470 -10.65 15.52 29.43
CA VAL A 470 -10.81 15.25 27.99
C VAL A 470 -9.49 15.52 27.29
N ILE A 471 -8.97 14.50 26.59
CA ILE A 471 -7.78 14.57 25.74
C ILE A 471 -8.21 14.28 24.29
N ASP A 472 -7.93 15.21 23.39
CA ASP A 472 -7.83 14.91 21.96
C ASP A 472 -6.42 14.36 21.70
N LEU A 473 -6.36 13.09 21.32
CA LEU A 473 -5.10 12.40 21.07
C LEU A 473 -4.41 12.93 19.81
N TYR A 474 -5.18 13.23 18.75
CA TYR A 474 -4.84 13.50 17.34
C TYR A 474 -3.68 12.68 16.70
N SER A 475 -2.50 12.60 17.32
CA SER A 475 -1.39 11.72 16.96
C SER A 475 -1.63 10.32 17.52
N VAL A 476 -2.26 9.45 16.73
CA VAL A 476 -2.55 8.05 17.10
C VAL A 476 -1.30 7.16 16.97
N LYS A 477 -0.27 7.62 16.24
CA LYS A 477 1.08 7.04 16.25
C LYS A 477 2.12 8.06 15.73
N PRO A 478 3.25 8.26 16.43
CA PRO A 478 3.48 7.94 17.84
C PRO A 478 2.40 8.59 18.72
N VAL A 479 2.12 8.00 19.88
CA VAL A 479 1.17 8.55 20.87
C VAL A 479 1.91 9.42 21.88
N ASP A 480 1.19 10.36 22.49
CA ASP A 480 1.70 11.17 23.59
C ASP A 480 1.81 10.36 24.89
N GLU A 481 2.88 9.56 24.99
CA GLU A 481 3.09 8.68 26.15
C GLU A 481 3.19 9.45 27.47
N ALA A 482 3.72 10.68 27.45
CA ALA A 482 3.92 11.49 28.63
C ALA A 482 2.57 11.99 29.20
N THR A 483 1.73 12.62 28.36
CA THR A 483 0.41 13.10 28.77
C THR A 483 -0.52 11.94 29.12
N LEU A 484 -0.50 10.85 28.33
CA LEU A 484 -1.33 9.66 28.60
C LEU A 484 -0.91 8.96 29.90
N ARG A 485 0.38 8.77 30.17
CA ARG A 485 0.86 8.16 31.43
C ARG A 485 0.53 9.06 32.63
N LYS A 486 0.72 10.38 32.52
CA LYS A 486 0.33 11.33 33.58
C LYS A 486 -1.17 11.23 33.88
N ALA A 487 -2.02 11.25 32.85
CA ALA A 487 -3.47 11.13 33.01
C ALA A 487 -3.90 9.76 33.57
N ALA A 488 -3.20 8.68 33.20
CA ALA A 488 -3.39 7.34 33.76
C ALA A 488 -3.08 7.32 35.27
N VAL A 489 -1.92 7.86 35.68
CA VAL A 489 -1.52 7.96 37.10
C VAL A 489 -2.51 8.80 37.91
N GLU A 490 -2.86 9.99 37.43
CA GLU A 490 -3.69 10.94 38.18
C GLU A 490 -5.16 10.50 38.32
N THR A 491 -5.75 9.90 37.26
CA THR A 491 -7.19 9.57 37.27
C THR A 491 -7.49 8.09 37.50
N LYS A 492 -6.49 7.20 37.35
CA LYS A 492 -6.54 5.72 37.48
C LYS A 492 -7.63 4.99 36.66
N ARG A 493 -8.40 5.72 35.84
CA ARG A 493 -9.50 5.24 34.99
C ARG A 493 -9.47 6.00 33.67
N MET A 494 -9.41 5.30 32.56
CA MET A 494 -9.45 5.90 31.23
C MET A 494 -10.59 5.31 30.40
N VAL A 495 -11.26 6.14 29.61
CA VAL A 495 -12.27 5.72 28.62
C VAL A 495 -11.84 6.24 27.27
N THR A 496 -11.58 5.33 26.33
CA THR A 496 -11.25 5.67 24.95
C THR A 496 -12.52 5.63 24.11
N VAL A 497 -12.65 6.58 23.18
CA VAL A 497 -13.84 6.73 22.31
C VAL A 497 -13.40 6.92 20.87
N GLU A 498 -13.69 5.95 20.00
CA GLU A 498 -13.25 5.97 18.59
C GLU A 498 -14.33 5.54 17.60
N ASP A 499 -14.37 6.22 16.44
CA ASP A 499 -15.18 5.82 15.28
C ASP A 499 -14.36 4.90 14.36
N HIS A 500 -14.01 3.74 14.91
CA HIS A 500 -13.14 2.68 14.36
C HIS A 500 -13.50 1.37 15.08
N SER A 501 -13.00 0.22 14.61
CA SER A 501 -13.05 -1.02 15.39
C SER A 501 -12.31 -0.86 16.72
N VAL A 502 -12.80 -1.48 17.78
CA VAL A 502 -12.08 -1.52 19.06
C VAL A 502 -10.77 -2.31 19.03
N CYS A 503 -10.49 -3.05 17.94
CA CYS A 503 -9.25 -3.79 17.74
C CYS A 503 -8.27 -2.98 16.89
N GLY A 504 -7.00 -2.92 17.30
CA GLY A 504 -5.93 -2.20 16.61
C GLY A 504 -6.07 -0.67 16.57
N GLY A 505 -7.10 -0.08 17.16
CA GLY A 505 -7.40 1.36 17.12
C GLY A 505 -6.69 2.22 18.18
N ILE A 506 -7.28 3.37 18.48
CA ILE A 506 -6.90 4.31 19.54
C ILE A 506 -6.92 3.61 20.90
N GLY A 507 -7.95 2.80 21.16
CA GLY A 507 -8.17 2.15 22.43
C GLY A 507 -7.02 1.24 22.86
N GLU A 508 -6.51 0.41 21.94
CA GLU A 508 -5.34 -0.43 22.19
C GLU A 508 -4.04 0.37 22.27
N ALA A 509 -3.92 1.49 21.52
CA ALA A 509 -2.77 2.38 21.62
C ALA A 509 -2.64 3.00 23.02
N VAL A 510 -3.74 3.52 23.56
CA VAL A 510 -3.80 4.08 24.92
C VAL A 510 -3.65 2.99 25.99
N ALA A 511 -4.25 1.80 25.79
CA ALA A 511 -4.14 0.69 26.72
C ALA A 511 -2.72 0.15 26.87
N ALA A 512 -1.89 0.21 25.83
CA ALA A 512 -0.47 -0.14 25.92
C ALA A 512 0.32 0.83 26.82
N VAL A 513 0.07 2.14 26.71
CA VAL A 513 0.75 3.16 27.54
C VAL A 513 0.28 3.10 29.00
N ALA A 514 -1.02 2.94 29.21
CA ALA A 514 -1.67 2.94 30.52
C ALA A 514 -1.58 1.58 31.26
N ALA A 515 -0.90 0.58 30.69
CA ALA A 515 -0.73 -0.74 31.27
C ALA A 515 -0.07 -0.64 32.67
N GLY A 516 -0.67 -1.31 33.65
CA GLY A 516 -0.27 -1.24 35.08
C GLY A 516 -0.74 0.03 35.81
N GLU A 517 -0.99 1.14 35.09
CA GLU A 517 -1.30 2.44 35.71
C GLU A 517 -2.79 2.72 35.87
N ALA A 518 -3.62 2.38 34.89
CA ALA A 518 -5.04 2.71 34.90
C ALA A 518 -5.92 1.62 34.27
N ARG A 519 -7.18 1.54 34.73
CA ARG A 519 -8.19 0.72 34.08
C ARG A 519 -8.71 1.42 32.82
N VAL A 520 -8.43 0.86 31.64
CA VAL A 520 -8.91 1.39 30.35
C VAL A 520 -10.23 0.72 29.93
N MET A 521 -11.19 1.51 29.46
CA MET A 521 -12.43 1.06 28.82
C MET A 521 -12.45 1.46 27.34
N LEU A 522 -12.77 0.50 26.48
CA LEU A 522 -12.74 0.64 25.01
C LEU A 522 -14.17 0.88 24.45
N LEU A 523 -14.50 2.10 24.05
CA LEU A 523 -15.74 2.43 23.33
C LEU A 523 -15.45 2.70 21.85
N GLY A 524 -16.12 1.96 20.98
CA GLY A 524 -15.94 1.99 19.53
C GLY A 524 -16.72 0.85 18.87
N VAL A 525 -16.55 0.66 17.57
CA VAL A 525 -17.33 -0.30 16.77
C VAL A 525 -16.93 -1.74 17.09
N ARG A 526 -17.91 -2.63 17.20
CA ARG A 526 -17.76 -4.02 17.68
C ARG A 526 -18.53 -5.07 16.88
N ASP A 527 -19.55 -4.64 16.14
CA ASP A 527 -20.40 -5.44 15.28
C ASP A 527 -20.43 -4.76 13.90
N VAL A 528 -20.65 -5.52 12.82
CA VAL A 528 -20.68 -4.98 11.45
C VAL A 528 -21.71 -3.85 11.34
N PRO A 529 -21.35 -2.66 10.82
CA PRO A 529 -22.27 -1.54 10.73
C PRO A 529 -23.23 -1.69 9.54
N ARG A 530 -24.13 -0.72 9.39
CA ARG A 530 -25.17 -0.67 8.36
C ARG A 530 -25.40 0.77 7.92
N SER A 531 -26.09 0.97 6.80
CA SER A 531 -26.64 2.27 6.42
C SER A 531 -27.60 2.83 7.48
N GLY A 532 -27.57 4.14 7.67
CA GLY A 532 -28.41 4.91 8.60
C GLY A 532 -27.88 6.33 8.74
N LYS A 533 -28.58 7.22 9.45
CA LYS A 533 -28.06 8.60 9.61
C LYS A 533 -26.82 8.61 10.51
N PRO A 534 -25.81 9.48 10.28
CA PRO A 534 -24.58 9.51 11.08
C PRO A 534 -24.81 9.48 12.61
N ALA A 535 -25.73 10.31 13.12
CA ALA A 535 -26.05 10.38 14.55
C ALA A 535 -26.73 9.10 15.09
N GLU A 536 -27.48 8.37 14.25
CA GLU A 536 -28.11 7.10 14.61
C GLU A 536 -27.07 5.98 14.72
N LEU A 537 -26.12 5.93 13.77
CA LEU A 537 -25.05 4.93 13.74
C LEU A 537 -24.07 5.14 14.89
N MET A 538 -23.62 6.38 15.14
CA MET A 538 -22.81 6.71 16.32
C MET A 538 -23.52 6.28 17.61
N ARG A 539 -24.81 6.65 17.79
CA ARG A 539 -25.64 6.25 18.94
C ARG A 539 -25.81 4.72 19.08
N ALA A 540 -25.79 3.97 17.98
CA ALA A 540 -25.87 2.51 17.99
C ALA A 540 -24.55 1.89 18.45
N HIS A 541 -23.42 2.29 17.86
CA HIS A 541 -22.12 1.66 18.06
C HIS A 541 -21.36 2.17 19.30
N GLY A 542 -21.65 3.37 19.82
CA GLY A 542 -21.06 3.91 21.07
C GLY A 542 -21.45 3.17 22.37
N ARG A 543 -21.97 1.95 22.28
CA ARG A 543 -22.48 1.16 23.41
C ARG A 543 -21.50 0.05 23.78
N LYS A 544 -21.23 -0.14 25.08
CA LYS A 544 -20.72 -1.43 25.56
C LYS A 544 -21.75 -2.51 25.16
N PRO A 545 -21.34 -3.66 24.60
CA PRO A 545 -22.26 -4.74 24.27
C PRO A 545 -23.03 -5.17 25.52
N ALA A 546 -24.28 -5.60 25.32
CA ALA A 546 -24.98 -6.38 26.33
C ALA A 546 -24.14 -7.62 26.68
N PRO A 547 -24.20 -8.14 27.91
CA PRO A 547 -23.70 -9.48 28.18
C PRO A 547 -24.36 -10.44 27.19
N ARG A 548 -23.58 -11.08 26.30
CA ARG A 548 -24.09 -12.22 25.56
C ARG A 548 -24.40 -13.29 26.61
N ASP A 549 -25.68 -13.63 26.77
CA ASP A 549 -26.13 -14.61 27.76
C ASP A 549 -25.46 -15.95 27.46
N ARG A 550 -24.36 -16.25 28.16
CA ARG A 550 -23.59 -17.48 27.97
C ARG A 550 -24.34 -18.62 28.66
N ARG A 551 -25.44 -19.04 28.04
CA ARG A 551 -25.97 -20.40 28.19
C ARG A 551 -25.11 -21.31 27.32
N PRO A 552 -24.19 -22.11 27.89
CA PRO A 552 -23.52 -23.13 27.10
C PRO A 552 -24.54 -24.22 26.77
N HIS A 553 -24.91 -24.36 25.49
CA HIS A 553 -25.49 -25.62 25.00
C HIS A 553 -24.37 -26.67 24.91
N LEU A 554 -23.91 -27.12 26.09
CA LEU A 554 -23.02 -28.26 26.24
C LEU A 554 -23.87 -29.54 26.31
N GLN A 555 -24.17 -30.09 25.13
CA GLN A 555 -24.41 -31.51 24.94
C GLN A 555 -23.50 -31.98 23.82
N GLY A 556 -22.72 -33.04 24.07
CA GLY A 556 -21.58 -33.44 23.25
C GLY A 556 -20.32 -33.57 24.11
N GLU A 557 -20.21 -34.71 24.80
CA GLU A 557 -18.96 -35.10 25.46
C GLU A 557 -17.87 -35.38 24.42
N GLY A 558 -16.63 -35.02 24.73
CA GLY A 558 -15.53 -35.08 23.75
C GLY A 558 -14.20 -34.64 24.36
N GLY A 559 -13.74 -35.34 25.40
CA GLY A 559 -12.47 -35.04 26.06
C GLY A 559 -11.27 -35.21 25.12
N LEU A 560 -10.46 -34.16 24.99
CA LEU A 560 -9.18 -34.22 24.27
C LEU A 560 -8.14 -34.99 25.08
N VAL A 561 -7.86 -36.23 24.67
CA VAL A 561 -6.72 -37.03 25.17
C VAL A 561 -5.58 -36.94 24.16
N PRO A 562 -4.31 -36.69 24.59
CA PRO A 562 -3.17 -36.53 23.69
C PRO A 562 -2.73 -37.84 23.02
N ALA A 563 -1.89 -37.71 21.99
CA ALA A 563 -1.58 -38.77 21.04
C ALA A 563 -0.84 -40.00 21.63
N GLY A 564 -1.19 -41.19 21.13
CA GLY A 564 -0.50 -42.46 21.37
C GLY A 564 -0.33 -43.26 20.07
N GLN A 565 0.71 -44.07 19.98
CA GLN A 565 1.03 -44.88 18.80
C GLN A 565 0.22 -46.19 18.81
N GLY A 566 -0.34 -46.62 17.68
CA GLY A 566 -1.10 -47.87 17.57
C GLY A 566 -1.16 -48.42 16.15
N ARG A 567 -0.94 -49.74 15.99
CA ARG A 567 -0.85 -50.42 14.68
C ARG A 567 -2.21 -50.94 14.19
N LEU A 568 -2.36 -50.96 12.87
CA LEU A 568 -3.01 -51.99 12.03
C LEU A 568 -3.93 -53.02 12.72
N ALA A 569 -5.20 -53.04 12.31
CA ALA A 569 -6.00 -54.25 12.15
C ALA A 569 -6.91 -54.12 10.91
N ARG A 570 -7.33 -55.25 10.34
CA ARG A 570 -8.33 -55.39 9.26
C ARG A 570 -9.39 -56.40 9.74
N GLN A 571 -10.43 -56.58 8.90
CA GLN A 571 -11.49 -57.60 8.97
C GLN A 571 -12.64 -57.30 9.95
N ALA A 572 -13.83 -57.92 9.81
CA ALA A 572 -14.64 -58.34 8.63
C ALA A 572 -15.92 -59.05 9.16
N GLY A 573 -16.99 -59.08 8.37
CA GLY A 573 -18.26 -59.76 8.73
C GLY A 573 -19.07 -59.01 9.79
N GLU A 574 -20.36 -59.30 9.98
CA GLU A 574 -21.33 -60.14 9.25
C GLU A 574 -22.71 -59.45 9.46
N GLU A 575 -23.49 -59.22 8.39
CA GLU A 575 -24.65 -60.02 7.95
C GLU A 575 -25.90 -60.03 8.87
N GLY A 576 -27.07 -60.08 8.24
CA GLY A 576 -28.40 -60.03 8.88
C GLY A 576 -28.98 -58.61 9.01
N GLY A 577 -30.23 -58.34 8.59
CA GLY A 577 -31.19 -59.19 7.89
C GLY A 577 -32.63 -58.76 8.15
N GLY A 578 -33.47 -58.75 7.12
CA GLY A 578 -34.92 -58.45 7.22
C GLY A 578 -35.28 -56.98 6.93
N GLY A 579 -36.03 -56.78 5.84
CA GLY A 579 -36.80 -55.55 5.61
C GLY A 579 -38.30 -55.84 5.69
N LEU A 580 -39.15 -54.85 5.44
CA LEU A 580 -40.55 -55.05 5.04
C LEU A 580 -41.12 -53.76 4.40
N ASP A 581 -41.95 -53.93 3.38
CA ASP A 581 -42.61 -52.84 2.65
C ASP A 581 -43.73 -52.14 3.44
N ARG A 582 -44.04 -50.90 3.04
CA ARG A 582 -45.43 -50.53 2.70
C ARG A 582 -45.54 -49.31 1.80
N GLU A 583 -46.14 -49.50 0.64
CA GLU A 583 -46.67 -48.41 -0.19
C GLU A 583 -47.84 -47.67 0.51
N ARG A 584 -48.19 -46.46 0.05
CA ARG A 584 -49.36 -46.23 -0.85
C ARG A 584 -49.59 -44.76 -1.21
N ARG A 585 -49.77 -44.52 -2.52
CA ARG A 585 -50.78 -43.67 -3.23
C ARG A 585 -51.03 -42.22 -2.73
N GLY A 586 -51.15 -41.21 -3.60
CA GLY A 586 -51.09 -41.16 -5.07
C GLY A 586 -51.94 -40.01 -5.64
N GLY A 587 -51.69 -39.58 -6.89
CA GLY A 587 -52.53 -38.58 -7.59
C GLY A 587 -51.78 -37.75 -8.64
N GLY A 588 -52.27 -37.76 -9.88
CA GLY A 588 -51.87 -36.88 -11.01
C GLY A 588 -53.13 -36.51 -11.82
N PRO A 589 -53.09 -36.22 -13.15
CA PRO A 589 -51.98 -36.26 -14.12
C PRO A 589 -51.64 -34.81 -14.62
N ARG A 590 -51.16 -34.41 -15.81
CA ARG A 590 -51.03 -34.96 -17.19
C ARG A 590 -49.72 -34.53 -17.89
N ALA A 591 -49.58 -34.93 -19.15
CA ALA A 591 -48.51 -34.70 -20.13
C ALA A 591 -48.54 -33.26 -20.75
N HIS A 592 -47.60 -32.80 -21.60
CA HIS A 592 -46.61 -33.48 -22.49
C HIS A 592 -45.24 -32.74 -22.50
N GLY A 593 -44.12 -33.30 -22.98
CA GLY A 593 -43.82 -34.69 -23.36
C GLY A 593 -42.61 -34.89 -24.30
N GLY A 594 -41.60 -35.67 -23.87
CA GLY A 594 -40.51 -36.24 -24.72
C GLY A 594 -39.28 -35.35 -24.97
N ARG A 595 -38.05 -35.88 -25.20
CA ARG A 595 -37.50 -37.26 -25.05
C ARG A 595 -36.05 -37.20 -24.54
N HIS A 596 -35.57 -38.33 -24.01
CA HIS A 596 -34.22 -38.56 -23.44
C HIS A 596 -33.33 -39.41 -24.41
N PRO A 597 -32.03 -39.72 -24.14
CA PRO A 597 -31.39 -40.01 -22.84
C PRO A 597 -30.01 -39.37 -22.57
N ARG A 598 -29.41 -39.73 -21.42
CA ARG A 598 -28.07 -39.31 -20.94
C ARG A 598 -27.06 -40.47 -20.98
N ALA A 599 -25.79 -40.09 -21.21
CA ALA A 599 -24.55 -40.58 -20.58
C ALA A 599 -24.29 -42.10 -20.35
N ARG A 600 -23.02 -42.48 -20.55
CA ARG A 600 -22.20 -43.07 -19.47
C ARG A 600 -20.71 -42.84 -19.68
N SER A 601 -20.00 -42.61 -18.57
CA SER A 601 -18.54 -42.57 -18.50
C SER A 601 -17.99 -43.88 -17.96
N PHE A 602 -16.79 -44.27 -18.39
CA PHE A 602 -16.01 -45.34 -17.76
C PHE A 602 -14.52 -45.00 -17.72
N ARG A 603 -13.90 -45.22 -16.56
CA ARG A 603 -12.49 -45.66 -16.47
C ARG A 603 -12.52 -47.22 -16.61
N HIS A 604 -11.45 -47.96 -16.86
CA HIS A 604 -10.13 -47.91 -16.22
C HIS A 604 -9.17 -48.93 -16.88
N GLN A 605 -7.92 -48.93 -16.38
CA GLN A 605 -6.93 -50.02 -16.34
C GLN A 605 -6.02 -50.26 -17.56
N HIS A 606 -4.73 -50.45 -17.21
CA HIS A 606 -3.71 -51.08 -18.03
C HIS A 606 -3.78 -52.61 -17.88
N ALA A 607 -3.38 -53.32 -18.92
CA ALA A 607 -2.73 -54.63 -18.82
C ALA A 607 -1.41 -54.56 -19.61
N GLY A 608 -0.44 -55.44 -19.31
CA GLY A 608 0.93 -55.32 -19.84
C GLY A 608 1.53 -56.63 -20.35
N HIS A 609 2.69 -56.46 -21.01
CA HIS A 609 3.65 -57.50 -21.43
C HIS A 609 3.19 -58.62 -22.38
N GLY A 610 3.65 -58.51 -23.63
CA GLY A 610 3.94 -59.64 -24.52
C GLY A 610 5.19 -59.35 -25.34
N ARG A 611 6.23 -60.18 -25.25
CA ARG A 611 7.43 -60.13 -26.12
C ARG A 611 7.30 -61.21 -27.20
N LEU A 612 7.60 -60.88 -28.45
CA LEU A 612 8.48 -61.71 -29.29
C LEU A 612 9.12 -60.89 -30.43
N ARG A 613 9.89 -61.55 -31.31
CA ARG A 613 10.90 -60.96 -32.20
C ARG A 613 10.57 -61.11 -33.69
N LEU A 614 11.08 -60.16 -34.47
CA LEU A 614 11.71 -60.26 -35.80
C LEU A 614 11.16 -61.27 -36.84
N LEU A 615 10.92 -60.77 -38.05
CA LEU A 615 11.60 -61.30 -39.25
C LEU A 615 11.83 -60.20 -40.31
N ARG A 616 12.55 -60.52 -41.39
CA ARG A 616 13.14 -59.56 -42.35
C ARG A 616 12.29 -59.39 -43.62
N GLY A 617 12.37 -58.20 -44.23
CA GLY A 617 12.04 -57.94 -45.64
C GLY A 617 12.81 -56.70 -46.13
N ARG A 618 13.35 -56.70 -47.35
CA ARG A 618 14.19 -55.61 -47.91
C ARG A 618 14.03 -55.53 -49.43
N ALA A 619 14.33 -54.36 -50.01
CA ALA A 619 14.17 -53.97 -51.43
C ALA A 619 12.71 -53.75 -51.89
N GLY A 620 12.42 -52.86 -52.86
CA GLY A 620 13.34 -51.93 -53.53
C GLY A 620 12.68 -51.02 -54.58
N SER A 621 13.50 -50.12 -55.16
CA SER A 621 13.33 -49.39 -56.44
C SER A 621 12.05 -48.59 -56.77
N ALA A 622 12.21 -47.26 -56.68
CA ALA A 622 12.04 -46.28 -57.77
C ALA A 622 10.62 -45.88 -58.31
N PRO A 623 10.48 -44.72 -59.01
CA PRO A 623 9.19 -43.99 -59.08
C PRO A 623 8.64 -43.66 -60.48
N VAL A 624 7.33 -43.29 -60.53
CA VAL A 624 6.63 -42.42 -61.53
C VAL A 624 5.17 -42.25 -61.03
N GLY A 625 4.42 -41.15 -61.23
CA GLY A 625 4.77 -39.82 -61.75
C GLY A 625 3.54 -38.89 -61.99
N ARG A 626 3.81 -37.57 -62.06
CA ARG A 626 3.12 -36.49 -62.80
C ARG A 626 1.57 -36.43 -62.93
N ARG A 627 0.98 -35.37 -62.35
CA ARG A 627 0.18 -34.32 -63.07
C ARG A 627 0.59 -32.95 -62.48
N ALA A 628 0.96 -31.87 -63.17
CA ALA A 628 0.83 -31.39 -64.56
C ALA A 628 -0.46 -30.57 -64.86
N LEU A 629 -0.29 -29.25 -64.88
CA LEU A 629 -1.10 -28.23 -65.57
C LEU A 629 -0.13 -27.18 -66.16
N ARG A 630 -0.51 -26.48 -67.24
CA ARG A 630 0.42 -25.73 -68.13
C ARG A 630 0.14 -24.22 -68.19
N LEU A 631 1.20 -23.46 -68.48
CA LEU A 631 1.15 -22.12 -69.10
C LEU A 631 1.06 -22.22 -70.63
N PRO A 632 0.84 -21.09 -71.34
CA PRO A 632 1.77 -20.73 -72.42
C PRO A 632 2.18 -19.23 -72.44
N HIS A 633 3.23 -18.92 -73.21
CA HIS A 633 3.66 -17.56 -73.59
C HIS A 633 3.28 -17.24 -75.06
N GLY A 634 3.23 -15.96 -75.46
CA GLY A 634 3.13 -15.53 -76.87
C GLY A 634 3.00 -13.99 -77.02
N PRO A 635 3.77 -13.29 -77.89
CA PRO A 635 3.82 -11.80 -77.92
C PRO A 635 3.54 -11.11 -79.29
N GLY A 636 3.40 -9.77 -79.26
CA GLY A 636 3.44 -8.85 -80.41
C GLY A 636 2.54 -7.60 -80.21
N GLY A 637 2.86 -6.37 -80.65
CA GLY A 637 4.14 -5.85 -81.18
C GLY A 637 4.07 -4.40 -81.69
N ALA A 638 5.24 -3.76 -81.79
CA ALA A 638 5.64 -2.63 -82.66
C ALA A 638 5.17 -1.15 -82.42
N ASP A 639 6.05 -0.25 -82.87
CA ASP A 639 5.98 1.20 -83.19
C ASP A 639 5.54 2.25 -82.14
N GLY A 640 6.18 3.43 -82.02
CA GLY A 640 7.45 3.86 -82.63
C GLY A 640 7.84 5.35 -82.41
N GLY A 641 9.02 5.61 -81.84
CA GLY A 641 9.74 6.92 -81.82
C GLY A 641 9.15 8.06 -80.97
N ALA A 642 9.80 9.22 -80.82
CA ALA A 642 11.24 9.56 -80.84
C ALA A 642 11.45 11.01 -80.32
N ASP A 643 12.51 11.24 -79.52
CA ASP A 643 13.19 12.52 -79.19
C ASP A 643 12.34 13.70 -78.59
N GLY A 644 12.91 14.71 -77.91
CA GLY A 644 14.31 15.02 -77.60
C GLY A 644 14.49 16.08 -76.48
N GLU A 645 15.74 16.55 -76.31
CA GLU A 645 16.28 17.30 -75.16
C GLU A 645 15.84 18.78 -74.96
N GLY A 646 16.20 19.38 -73.80
CA GLY A 646 16.22 20.84 -73.55
C GLY A 646 15.62 21.27 -72.20
N ALA A 647 16.29 21.57 -71.08
CA ALA A 647 17.59 22.17 -70.73
C ALA A 647 17.55 23.69 -70.40
N ARG A 648 17.85 24.03 -69.11
CA ARG A 648 18.13 25.39 -68.55
C ARG A 648 16.92 26.35 -68.46
N GLY A 649 16.91 27.42 -67.66
CA GLY A 649 17.80 27.81 -66.54
C GLY A 649 17.93 29.34 -66.34
N GLY A 650 17.59 29.88 -65.15
CA GLY A 650 17.62 31.32 -64.80
C GLY A 650 16.19 31.93 -64.78
N ARG A 651 15.71 32.74 -63.82
CA ARG A 651 16.22 33.79 -62.87
C ARG A 651 16.18 35.23 -63.44
N LEU A 652 15.86 36.18 -62.54
CA LEU A 652 15.86 37.67 -62.71
C LEU A 652 14.70 38.23 -63.55
N ARG A 653 14.20 39.47 -63.34
CA ARG A 653 14.00 40.27 -62.10
C ARG A 653 13.05 41.47 -62.42
N ASP A 654 12.46 42.04 -61.36
CA ASP A 654 12.04 43.46 -61.21
C ASP A 654 11.06 44.15 -62.19
N GLN A 655 10.02 44.74 -61.57
CA GLN A 655 9.32 45.99 -61.94
C GLN A 655 8.44 46.04 -63.22
N ALA A 656 7.31 46.78 -63.24
CA ALA A 656 6.44 47.29 -62.18
C ALA A 656 5.10 47.78 -62.78
N LEU A 657 4.01 47.78 -62.00
CA LEU A 657 3.02 48.89 -61.92
C LEU A 657 1.92 48.59 -60.87
N HIS A 658 1.36 49.65 -60.27
CA HIS A 658 0.27 49.61 -59.27
C HIS A 658 -1.11 49.78 -59.94
N PRO A 659 -2.21 49.32 -59.31
CA PRO A 659 -2.93 50.20 -58.36
C PRO A 659 -3.05 49.70 -56.91
N ARG A 660 -3.58 50.60 -56.08
CA ARG A 660 -3.94 50.49 -54.65
C ARG A 660 -5.09 49.47 -54.43
N GLY A 661 -5.29 48.83 -53.27
CA GLY A 661 -4.48 48.82 -52.04
C GLY A 661 -5.31 48.96 -50.76
N ALA A 662 -5.46 47.88 -49.99
CA ALA A 662 -5.94 47.88 -48.59
C ALA A 662 -5.40 46.64 -47.84
N ALA A 663 -5.01 46.80 -46.57
CA ALA A 663 -4.54 45.72 -45.68
C ALA A 663 -5.71 45.18 -44.82
N GLY A 664 -5.64 44.02 -44.16
CA GLY A 664 -4.59 42.99 -44.09
C GLY A 664 -4.52 42.35 -42.70
N GLY A 665 -4.37 41.02 -42.60
CA GLY A 665 -4.29 40.31 -41.32
C GLY A 665 -4.64 38.81 -41.43
N ARG A 666 -4.05 37.97 -40.58
CA ARG A 666 -4.32 36.51 -40.52
C ARG A 666 -5.47 36.22 -39.54
N PRO A 667 -6.26 35.15 -39.74
CA PRO A 667 -7.36 34.80 -38.84
C PRO A 667 -6.86 34.29 -37.48
N GLY A 668 -7.54 34.73 -36.42
CA GLY A 668 -7.39 34.21 -35.05
C GLY A 668 -8.45 33.16 -34.69
N PRO A 669 -8.41 32.60 -33.46
CA PRO A 669 -9.31 31.52 -33.03
C PRO A 669 -10.73 32.00 -32.67
N PRO A 670 -11.74 31.13 -32.74
CA PRO A 670 -13.12 31.47 -32.40
C PRO A 670 -13.33 31.70 -30.89
N ARG A 671 -14.17 32.69 -30.56
CA ARG A 671 -14.87 32.85 -29.27
C ARG A 671 -16.38 33.09 -29.56
N PRO A 672 -17.27 33.49 -28.62
CA PRO A 672 -18.50 32.72 -28.39
C PRO A 672 -19.77 33.44 -28.89
N PRO A 673 -20.94 32.78 -28.86
CA PRO A 673 -22.23 33.46 -28.97
C PRO A 673 -22.45 34.42 -27.80
N GLY A 674 -22.88 35.65 -28.08
CA GLY A 674 -23.17 36.69 -27.09
C GLY A 674 -24.64 36.76 -26.68
N ALA A 675 -24.94 37.58 -25.67
CA ALA A 675 -26.31 37.84 -25.22
C ALA A 675 -26.94 39.06 -25.93
N ALA A 676 -28.24 39.01 -26.16
CA ALA A 676 -29.09 40.14 -26.52
C ALA A 676 -30.34 40.17 -25.61
N ARG A 677 -30.94 41.34 -25.39
CA ARG A 677 -31.99 41.57 -24.38
C ARG A 677 -33.40 41.32 -24.92
N GLY A 678 -34.29 40.79 -24.08
CA GLY A 678 -35.74 40.71 -24.35
C GLY A 678 -36.53 40.17 -23.16
N LEU A 679 -37.14 41.06 -22.37
CA LEU A 679 -38.22 40.78 -21.42
C LEU A 679 -39.52 41.42 -21.96
N PRO A 680 -40.74 41.05 -21.50
CA PRO A 680 -41.05 40.21 -20.33
C PRO A 680 -41.94 38.98 -20.62
N GLY A 681 -42.05 38.07 -19.64
CA GLY A 681 -43.03 36.97 -19.65
C GLY A 681 -42.70 35.88 -18.62
N ALA A 682 -43.33 35.94 -17.44
CA ALA A 682 -43.30 34.83 -16.48
C ALA A 682 -44.35 33.76 -16.90
N PRO A 683 -44.14 32.46 -16.61
CA PRO A 683 -44.37 31.98 -15.24
C PRO A 683 -43.40 30.88 -14.74
N GLY A 684 -43.53 30.51 -13.46
CA GLY A 684 -43.32 29.11 -13.06
C GLY A 684 -42.01 28.68 -12.39
N CYS A 685 -41.37 29.52 -11.57
CA CYS A 685 -40.35 29.01 -10.65
C CYS A 685 -41.01 28.13 -9.56
N GLY A 686 -40.88 26.81 -9.67
CA GLY A 686 -41.19 25.88 -8.59
C GLY A 686 -40.12 25.99 -7.50
N GLY A 687 -40.44 26.68 -6.40
CA GLY A 687 -39.54 26.80 -5.26
C GLY A 687 -39.63 25.58 -4.34
N GLU A 688 -38.51 24.89 -4.13
CA GLU A 688 -38.34 24.14 -2.88
C GLU A 688 -38.20 25.17 -1.74
N ALA A 689 -39.07 25.07 -0.75
CA ALA A 689 -39.09 26.02 0.36
C ALA A 689 -37.83 25.87 1.23
N GLY A 690 -37.29 26.99 1.70
CA GLY A 690 -36.26 26.97 2.73
C GLY A 690 -36.83 26.42 4.04
N ASP A 691 -36.38 25.24 4.43
CA ASP A 691 -36.74 24.61 5.70
C ASP A 691 -36.18 25.50 6.84
N PRO A 692 -37.02 26.01 7.77
CA PRO A 692 -36.57 26.95 8.81
C PRO A 692 -35.63 26.25 9.80
N GLU A 693 -34.63 27.00 10.31
CA GLU A 693 -33.54 26.49 11.16
C GLU A 693 -34.00 25.53 12.27
N HIS A 694 -34.00 24.23 11.98
CA HIS A 694 -34.25 23.20 12.97
C HIS A 694 -32.97 22.99 13.78
N PRO A 695 -32.95 23.31 15.09
CA PRO A 695 -31.78 23.05 15.91
C PRO A 695 -31.54 21.53 15.96
N GLN A 696 -30.37 21.10 15.48
CA GLN A 696 -29.89 19.71 15.54
C GLN A 696 -30.26 19.07 16.89
N PRO A 697 -31.05 17.97 16.91
CA PRO A 697 -31.55 17.42 18.17
C PRO A 697 -30.37 16.93 19.02
N ARG A 698 -30.20 17.59 20.18
CA ARG A 698 -29.01 17.47 21.04
C ARG A 698 -28.66 16.00 21.30
N VAL A 699 -27.46 15.60 20.86
CA VAL A 699 -27.22 14.24 20.33
C VAL A 699 -27.20 13.17 21.43
N PRO A 700 -28.00 12.08 21.33
CA PRO A 700 -28.03 11.01 22.34
C PRO A 700 -26.80 10.09 22.40
N HIS A 701 -25.68 10.41 21.73
CA HIS A 701 -24.45 9.62 21.77
C HIS A 701 -23.50 10.08 22.90
N ALA A 702 -23.42 11.38 23.18
CA ALA A 702 -22.82 11.91 24.41
C ALA A 702 -23.40 11.27 25.68
N HIS A 703 -24.70 10.92 25.68
CA HIS A 703 -25.33 10.12 26.75
C HIS A 703 -24.79 8.68 26.86
N HIS A 704 -24.29 8.07 25.78
CA HIS A 704 -23.65 6.76 25.83
C HIS A 704 -22.19 6.83 26.31
N VAL A 705 -21.42 7.84 25.88
CA VAL A 705 -20.10 8.15 26.44
C VAL A 705 -20.20 8.46 27.94
N ALA A 706 -21.13 9.35 28.32
CA ALA A 706 -21.44 9.65 29.73
C ALA A 706 -21.93 8.42 30.50
N ARG A 707 -22.74 7.53 29.91
CA ARG A 707 -23.14 6.25 30.55
C ARG A 707 -21.95 5.27 30.71
N GLY A 708 -21.00 5.27 29.76
CA GLY A 708 -19.75 4.53 29.88
C GLY A 708 -18.90 5.04 31.04
N LEU A 709 -18.74 6.36 31.14
CA LEU A 709 -18.04 7.05 32.22
C LEU A 709 -18.73 6.85 33.58
N ARG A 710 -20.06 7.04 33.68
CA ARG A 710 -20.82 6.70 34.90
C ARG A 710 -20.62 5.25 35.33
N ARG A 711 -20.42 4.30 34.41
CA ARG A 711 -20.09 2.90 34.73
C ARG A 711 -18.62 2.66 35.07
N ALA A 712 -17.70 3.47 34.55
CA ALA A 712 -16.31 3.47 34.98
C ALA A 712 -16.16 4.04 36.41
N VAL A 713 -16.97 5.04 36.76
CA VAL A 713 -17.03 5.68 38.08
C VAL A 713 -17.83 4.84 39.08
N ALA A 714 -19.11 4.54 38.82
CA ALA A 714 -19.98 3.77 39.72
C ALA A 714 -19.57 2.29 39.90
N GLY A 715 -18.56 1.82 39.16
CA GLY A 715 -17.83 0.58 39.50
C GLY A 715 -17.05 0.65 40.82
N LEU A 716 -17.13 1.77 41.55
CA LEU A 716 -16.62 1.98 42.91
C LEU A 716 -17.54 1.46 44.02
N GLU A 717 -18.87 1.44 43.81
CA GLU A 717 -19.85 1.11 44.87
C GLU A 717 -20.11 -0.41 45.02
N GLY A 718 -19.29 -1.24 44.37
CA GLY A 718 -19.49 -2.69 44.22
C GLY A 718 -18.24 -3.52 44.54
N GLY A 719 -17.49 -3.15 45.57
CA GLY A 719 -16.48 -4.02 46.21
C GLY A 719 -17.07 -4.70 47.45
N PRO A 720 -16.69 -5.96 47.77
CA PRO A 720 -17.22 -6.64 48.94
C PRO A 720 -16.68 -6.03 50.24
N GLU A 721 -17.56 -5.79 51.21
CA GLU A 721 -17.15 -5.44 52.57
C GLU A 721 -16.34 -6.59 53.21
N PRO A 722 -15.28 -6.30 53.99
CA PRO A 722 -14.63 -7.30 54.81
C PRO A 722 -15.55 -7.66 55.98
N ARG A 723 -16.18 -8.84 55.92
CA ARG A 723 -16.95 -9.36 57.06
C ARG A 723 -16.03 -9.57 58.26
N ALA A 724 -16.36 -8.93 59.37
CA ALA A 724 -15.74 -9.18 60.66
C ALA A 724 -16.39 -10.41 61.30
N ASP A 725 -15.78 -11.58 61.13
CA ASP A 725 -16.26 -12.81 61.76
C ASP A 725 -15.85 -12.85 63.25
N ALA A 726 -16.86 -12.85 64.12
CA ALA A 726 -16.75 -13.11 65.56
C ALA A 726 -17.64 -14.31 65.95
N PRO A 727 -17.27 -15.10 66.97
CA PRO A 727 -17.39 -16.56 66.85
C PRO A 727 -18.57 -17.20 67.58
N ALA A 728 -18.95 -18.42 67.15
CA ALA A 728 -19.82 -19.31 67.92
C ALA A 728 -19.54 -20.81 67.68
N ALA A 729 -19.63 -21.59 68.77
CA ALA A 729 -20.01 -23.01 68.82
C ALA A 729 -19.31 -24.03 67.89
N GLY A 730 -18.11 -24.47 68.27
CA GLY A 730 -17.41 -25.60 67.64
C GLY A 730 -17.87 -27.00 68.08
N ARG A 731 -17.04 -27.99 67.74
CA ARG A 731 -16.90 -29.29 68.44
C ARG A 731 -15.48 -29.83 68.24
N ASN A 732 -14.83 -30.21 69.33
CA ASN A 732 -13.54 -30.92 69.34
C ASN A 732 -13.81 -32.45 69.29
N PRO A 733 -12.87 -33.29 68.81
CA PRO A 733 -12.05 -33.98 69.82
C PRO A 733 -10.59 -34.33 69.41
N GLY A 734 -9.69 -34.31 70.40
CA GLY A 734 -8.41 -35.04 70.39
C GLY A 734 -7.15 -34.20 70.17
N GLY A 735 -6.00 -34.65 70.68
CA GLY A 735 -4.69 -34.03 70.40
C GLY A 735 -4.06 -33.23 71.55
N GLN A 736 -3.71 -33.93 72.63
CA GLN A 736 -2.98 -33.45 73.80
C GLN A 736 -1.72 -32.57 73.53
N ARG A 737 -1.49 -31.57 74.40
CA ARG A 737 -0.18 -31.11 74.98
C ARG A 737 0.93 -30.61 74.02
N ALA A 738 1.78 -29.63 74.37
CA ALA A 738 1.78 -28.63 75.46
C ALA A 738 2.85 -27.54 75.19
N SER A 739 2.77 -26.42 75.92
CA SER A 739 3.88 -25.54 76.41
C SER A 739 5.08 -25.17 75.51
N GLY A 740 5.40 -23.88 75.41
CA GLY A 740 6.76 -23.43 75.06
C GLY A 740 6.89 -21.99 74.57
N GLU A 741 6.88 -21.00 75.47
CA GLU A 741 7.38 -19.65 75.13
C GLU A 741 8.91 -19.57 75.23
N ALA A 742 9.50 -18.69 74.42
CA ALA A 742 10.75 -17.92 74.60
C ALA A 742 12.02 -18.59 75.19
N GLY A 743 13.19 -18.35 74.55
CA GLY A 743 14.47 -18.57 75.25
C GLY A 743 15.74 -18.57 74.41
N ARG A 744 16.41 -17.42 74.35
CA ARG A 744 17.75 -17.20 73.77
C ARG A 744 18.82 -18.16 74.36
N GLY A 745 19.77 -18.65 73.54
CA GLY A 745 20.99 -19.33 74.03
C GLY A 745 22.01 -19.62 72.90
N PRO A 746 23.33 -19.33 73.07
CA PRO A 746 24.31 -19.44 71.98
C PRO A 746 25.24 -20.67 72.08
N GLY A 747 25.82 -21.07 70.94
CA GLY A 747 26.90 -22.06 70.86
C GLY A 747 27.70 -21.95 69.55
N ALA A 748 28.99 -21.62 69.66
CA ALA A 748 30.00 -21.60 68.60
C ALA A 748 31.07 -22.69 68.91
N PRO A 749 32.14 -22.96 68.11
CA PRO A 749 32.65 -22.19 66.95
C PRO A 749 33.15 -23.03 65.73
N GLY A 750 33.60 -22.34 64.67
CA GLY A 750 34.49 -22.91 63.64
C GLY A 750 34.64 -22.08 62.34
N GLY A 751 35.89 -21.72 61.98
CA GLY A 751 36.25 -21.19 60.64
C GLY A 751 36.35 -19.65 60.47
N PRO A 752 37.57 -19.06 60.28
CA PRO A 752 37.78 -17.61 60.13
C PRO A 752 38.08 -17.12 58.68
N PRO A 753 38.17 -15.79 58.41
CA PRO A 753 37.89 -15.21 57.07
C PRO A 753 38.96 -14.27 56.44
N LEU A 754 38.72 -13.83 55.18
CA LEU A 754 39.36 -12.71 54.48
C LEU A 754 38.23 -11.85 53.83
N ARG A 755 38.05 -10.53 54.08
CA ARG A 755 38.89 -9.31 53.90
C ARG A 755 39.15 -8.95 52.42
N ARG A 756 38.98 -7.70 51.94
CA ARG A 756 38.35 -6.45 52.48
C ARG A 756 38.15 -5.43 51.32
N SER A 757 37.25 -4.46 51.45
CA SER A 757 37.02 -3.31 50.53
C SER A 757 38.16 -2.27 50.56
N PRO A 758 38.23 -1.25 49.64
CA PRO A 758 37.32 -0.07 49.69
C PRO A 758 37.02 0.69 48.36
N ALA A 759 36.18 1.74 48.51
CA ALA A 759 36.13 3.02 47.78
C ALA A 759 35.31 3.21 46.48
N ASP A 760 34.74 4.42 46.37
CA ASP A 760 33.76 4.92 45.40
C ASP A 760 34.38 5.73 44.24
N LEU A 761 33.66 5.92 43.12
CA LEU A 761 33.86 7.02 42.17
C LEU A 761 32.54 7.50 41.49
N PRO A 762 32.35 8.83 41.32
CA PRO A 762 31.21 9.45 40.61
C PRO A 762 31.55 9.89 39.15
N PRO A 763 30.63 10.49 38.36
CA PRO A 763 30.81 10.75 36.91
C PRO A 763 31.25 12.18 36.54
N HIS A 764 31.68 12.42 35.28
CA HIS A 764 31.27 13.57 34.43
C HIS A 764 31.83 13.49 32.98
N GLU A 765 31.56 14.51 32.15
CA GLU A 765 31.95 14.66 30.74
C GLU A 765 33.44 15.03 30.54
N ALA A 766 33.94 14.86 29.30
CA ALA A 766 34.81 15.84 28.64
C ALA A 766 34.94 15.55 27.12
N ALA A 767 35.27 16.58 26.33
CA ALA A 767 35.68 16.47 24.93
C ALA A 767 37.21 16.59 24.79
N PRO A 768 37.81 16.27 23.63
CA PRO A 768 39.15 16.71 23.28
C PRO A 768 39.13 17.89 22.30
N SER A 769 39.81 18.99 22.67
CA SER A 769 40.33 19.97 21.72
C SER A 769 41.85 19.82 21.62
N GLY A 770 42.40 19.92 20.41
CA GLY A 770 43.83 19.66 20.17
C GLY A 770 44.32 20.34 18.90
N SER A 771 44.79 21.58 19.05
CA SER A 771 45.36 22.39 17.96
C SER A 771 46.82 22.02 17.69
N PRO A 772 47.25 22.10 16.43
CA PRO A 772 48.58 22.64 16.15
C PRO A 772 48.54 23.78 15.10
N GLY A 773 49.37 24.80 15.34
CA GLY A 773 49.96 25.63 14.28
C GLY A 773 51.47 25.32 14.16
N PRO A 774 52.25 26.01 13.31
CA PRO A 774 51.91 27.26 12.60
C PRO A 774 52.34 27.33 11.10
N SER A 775 52.22 28.54 10.52
CA SER A 775 53.08 29.15 9.48
C SER A 775 53.12 28.69 7.99
N SER A 776 52.81 29.67 7.12
CA SER A 776 53.53 30.09 5.89
C SER A 776 53.48 29.27 4.57
N GLY A 777 53.55 30.00 3.43
CA GLY A 777 53.62 29.48 2.04
C GLY A 777 52.23 29.39 1.36
N ALA A 778 51.86 30.06 0.25
CA ALA A 778 52.53 30.76 -0.86
C ALA A 778 53.06 29.87 -2.02
N ALA A 779 52.57 30.15 -3.24
CA ALA A 779 52.78 29.44 -4.52
C ALA A 779 52.30 27.97 -4.57
N GLY A 780 51.98 27.38 -5.74
CA GLY A 780 51.81 27.99 -7.08
C GLY A 780 52.26 27.08 -8.23
N ALA A 781 51.33 26.30 -8.79
CA ALA A 781 51.41 25.59 -10.08
C ALA A 781 50.00 25.16 -10.51
#